data_AF-A0A165JU40-F1
#
_entry.id   AF-A0A165JU40-F1
#
_cell.length_a   1.000
_cell.length_b   1.000
_cell.length_c   1.000
_cell.angle_alpha   90.00
_cell.angle_beta   90.00
_cell.angle_gamma   90.00
#
_symmetry.space_group_name_H-M   'P 1'
#
loop_
_entity.id
_entity.type
_entity.pdbx_description
1 polymer ?
#
loop_
_entity_poly.entity_id
_entity_poly.type
_entity_poly.pdbx_seq_one_letter_code
_entity_poly.pdbx_strand_id
1 'polypeptide(L)'
;MSLALAANVADIAGQGPASVLFGVCDIISNSANAVRFNKEAATALATRIRDIVSALTEEHTVEDFKPSPEWTAGINNFKCALDTITQDLQGISKQTFLAQALHRERDAEAIRAMGQRVRDVTALFMTKARMEILDHVQVLNTALESATNAVTAPSVPAQRLEPPPAYYFGRGAETESAVTMLDSDLPAYLAILGGPGMGKTSLARAILHHPALTTRFGLNRYFVACDAADARMTLLSLLSSAFGIATSSGSAAKRALKSVLHGPSLLVLDNFESAWESQEQRRETEDLLEFLAGINGLSVMITLRGSERPHGVAWTIPHLPPLATLGSSFATQLFVTISDIDEAAPDFLKLLACTDNIPLAIVLLANLAQYERSHTLLARWEEQKTAMLQRNDGSDHLTSMDVSLSLSITSPRVTACPPAVQLLGLLSMLPQGACRSDVEAWFPTAEVSRSISVLLQTALAVWNNRDQLYVLAPIREFMLSKHHPQPTGLAALFGHYWALAHLINPEGQESSSPAAVACVLPQLENIYSVTFHGLEDSTYQKSAAAAAVNLAYLLVDTGFGSFDILNKALLVSRTCNLANITASLLLQWGILARQSAVPGDSKILLKEAQSLYHSTGNLGGIIDTTLRLSSSEPPEQAIKVSEAMYRLAKEAILEDEAATDLLAAIMPPLLHSGLNGLLADAFLTSADIALRQNNTQLAHHRVRSAMRYLEEVDTVKLHERAATMLEKCTAAPTV
;
A
#
# COMPACT_ATOMS: atom_id res chain seq x y z
N MET A 1 10.50 45.94 42.07
CA MET A 1 9.47 46.67 41.30
C MET A 1 8.12 46.60 42.03
N SER A 2 8.12 46.89 43.34
CA SER A 2 7.04 46.56 44.29
C SER A 2 6.32 47.79 44.86
N LEU A 3 6.53 48.97 44.26
CA LEU A 3 5.92 50.23 44.69
C LEU A 3 5.09 50.93 43.60
N ALA A 4 5.09 50.41 42.36
CA ALA A 4 4.26 50.93 41.27
C ALA A 4 2.89 50.23 41.13
N LEU A 5 2.69 49.07 41.76
CA LEU A 5 1.42 48.33 41.70
C LEU A 5 0.37 48.79 42.73
N ALA A 6 0.77 49.55 43.76
CA ALA A 6 -0.16 50.05 44.78
C ALA A 6 -0.95 51.29 44.30
N ALA A 7 -0.48 51.98 43.26
CA ALA A 7 -1.12 53.20 42.75
C ALA A 7 -2.31 52.93 41.83
N ASN A 8 -2.39 51.76 41.18
CA ASN A 8 -3.52 51.40 40.30
C ASN A 8 -4.68 50.69 41.01
N VAL A 9 -4.53 50.33 42.29
CA VAL A 9 -5.60 49.65 43.05
C VAL A 9 -6.60 50.66 43.65
N ALA A 10 -6.23 51.94 43.73
CA ALA A 10 -7.10 52.98 44.30
C ALA A 10 -8.16 53.50 43.31
N ASP A 11 -8.00 53.32 41.99
CA ASP A 11 -8.98 53.73 40.97
C ASP A 11 -10.05 52.65 40.67
N ILE A 12 -9.98 51.48 41.32
CA ILE A 12 -10.88 50.34 41.05
C ILE A 12 -12.20 50.43 41.85
N ALA A 13 -12.36 51.42 42.74
CA ALA A 13 -13.56 51.56 43.58
C ALA A 13 -14.84 51.99 42.80
N GLY A 14 -14.75 52.22 41.48
CA GLY A 14 -15.88 52.60 40.63
C GLY A 14 -16.10 51.74 39.38
N GLN A 15 -15.35 50.66 39.17
CA GLN A 15 -15.47 49.82 37.97
C GLN A 15 -16.13 48.48 38.29
N GLY A 16 -17.11 48.08 37.47
CA GLY A 16 -17.93 46.89 37.69
C GLY A 16 -17.13 45.58 37.79
N PRO A 17 -17.73 44.50 38.32
CA PRO A 17 -17.05 43.22 38.61
C PRO A 17 -16.32 42.57 37.41
N ALA A 18 -16.63 43.00 36.19
CA ALA A 18 -16.01 42.54 34.94
C ALA A 18 -14.58 43.08 34.71
N SER A 19 -14.24 44.30 35.17
CA SER A 19 -12.88 44.86 34.99
C SER A 19 -11.84 44.12 35.83
N VAL A 20 -12.26 43.54 36.94
CA VAL A 20 -11.42 42.73 37.84
C VAL A 20 -10.99 41.42 37.17
N LEU A 21 -11.79 40.85 36.26
CA LEU A 21 -11.46 39.61 35.55
C LEU A 21 -10.32 39.81 34.53
N PHE A 22 -10.25 40.97 33.88
CA PHE A 22 -9.15 41.29 32.95
C PHE A 22 -7.81 41.37 33.67
N GLY A 23 -7.77 41.99 34.87
CA GLY A 23 -6.56 42.04 35.69
C GLY A 23 -6.03 40.65 36.07
N VAL A 24 -6.92 39.68 36.33
CA VAL A 24 -6.53 38.29 36.60
C VAL A 24 -6.04 37.58 35.33
N CYS A 25 -6.66 37.83 34.17
CA CYS A 25 -6.24 37.25 32.89
C CYS A 25 -4.82 37.65 32.47
N ASP A 26 -4.41 38.88 32.74
CA ASP A 26 -3.06 39.36 32.44
C ASP A 26 -2.01 38.64 33.29
N ILE A 27 -2.32 38.40 34.58
CA ILE A 27 -1.43 37.65 35.47
C ILE A 27 -1.29 36.19 35.01
N ILE A 28 -2.39 35.55 34.59
CA ILE A 28 -2.38 34.19 34.04
C ILE A 28 -1.56 34.12 32.75
N SER A 29 -1.74 35.09 31.85
CA SER A 29 -1.00 35.16 30.58
C SER A 29 0.51 35.33 30.79
N ASN A 30 0.90 36.20 31.72
CA ASN A 30 2.31 36.39 32.08
C ASN A 30 2.91 35.15 32.74
N SER A 31 2.14 34.47 33.60
CA SER A 31 2.59 33.23 34.27
C SER A 31 2.74 32.07 33.26
N ALA A 32 1.84 31.96 32.29
CA ALA A 32 1.91 30.98 31.21
C ALA A 32 3.16 31.19 30.32
N ASN A 33 3.47 32.44 29.98
CA ASN A 33 4.65 32.78 29.17
C ASN A 33 5.98 32.43 29.87
N ALA A 34 6.00 32.40 31.21
CA ALA A 34 7.16 32.04 32.01
C ALA A 34 7.38 30.52 32.16
N VAL A 35 6.43 29.67 31.72
CA VAL A 35 6.57 28.20 31.70
C VAL A 35 7.48 27.77 30.54
N ARG A 36 8.45 26.88 30.80
CA ARG A 36 9.46 26.49 29.79
C ARG A 36 9.18 25.15 29.09
N PHE A 37 8.85 24.08 29.83
CA PHE A 37 8.71 22.73 29.25
C PHE A 37 7.30 22.35 28.78
N ASN A 38 6.25 22.94 29.37
CA ASN A 38 4.84 22.75 28.98
C ASN A 38 4.23 24.06 28.44
N LYS A 39 5.05 24.85 27.74
CA LYS A 39 4.73 26.22 27.34
C LYS A 39 3.47 26.29 26.48
N GLU A 40 3.36 25.44 25.46
CA GLU A 40 2.21 25.42 24.54
C GLU A 40 0.88 25.18 25.26
N ALA A 41 0.85 24.20 26.17
CA ALA A 41 -0.33 23.88 26.96
C ALA A 41 -0.71 25.02 27.93
N ALA A 42 0.28 25.64 28.58
CA ALA A 42 0.06 26.80 29.45
C ALA A 42 -0.45 28.02 28.66
N THR A 43 0.11 28.27 27.47
CA THR A 43 -0.34 29.36 26.61
C THR A 43 -1.74 29.13 26.06
N ALA A 44 -2.08 27.90 25.66
CA ALA A 44 -3.43 27.54 25.21
C ALA A 44 -4.48 27.73 26.32
N LEU A 45 -4.13 27.38 27.56
CA LEU A 45 -4.98 27.62 28.73
C LEU A 45 -5.24 29.12 28.94
N ALA A 46 -4.18 29.95 28.89
CA ALA A 46 -4.28 31.39 29.07
C ALA A 46 -5.10 32.08 27.98
N THR A 47 -4.92 31.70 26.71
CA THR A 47 -5.72 32.21 25.58
C THR A 47 -7.19 31.86 25.77
N ARG A 48 -7.51 30.61 26.11
CA ARG A 48 -8.89 30.18 26.33
C ARG A 48 -9.58 30.93 27.47
N ILE A 49 -8.88 31.18 28.57
CA ILE A 49 -9.42 31.96 29.70
C ILE A 49 -9.72 33.40 29.26
N ARG A 50 -8.82 34.00 28.45
CA ARG A 50 -9.01 35.35 27.91
C ARG A 50 -10.20 35.44 26.97
N ASP A 51 -10.38 34.44 26.09
CA ASP A 51 -11.51 34.40 25.16
C ASP A 51 -12.84 34.32 25.92
N ILE A 52 -12.90 33.52 27.00
CA ILE A 52 -14.08 33.40 27.86
C ILE A 52 -14.35 34.73 28.59
N VAL A 53 -13.33 35.38 29.16
CA VAL A 53 -13.52 36.67 29.84
C VAL A 53 -13.94 37.76 28.84
N SER A 54 -13.41 37.75 27.62
CA SER A 54 -13.83 38.68 26.56
C SER A 54 -15.29 38.45 26.18
N ALA A 55 -15.71 37.20 25.97
CA ALA A 55 -17.10 36.86 25.68
C ALA A 55 -18.06 37.25 26.82
N LEU A 56 -17.65 37.11 28.09
CA LEU A 56 -18.44 37.51 29.26
C LEU A 56 -18.57 39.04 29.43
N THR A 57 -17.73 39.83 28.75
CA THR A 57 -17.70 41.29 28.87
C THR A 57 -18.27 42.02 27.65
N GLU A 58 -18.25 41.40 26.46
CA GLU A 58 -18.90 41.92 25.24
C GLU A 58 -20.42 42.03 25.38
N GLU A 59 -21.04 41.24 26.27
CA GLU A 59 -22.47 41.28 26.60
C GLU A 59 -22.90 42.50 27.47
N HIS A 60 -21.97 43.42 27.83
CA HIS A 60 -22.25 44.56 28.71
C HIS A 60 -22.08 45.95 28.06
N THR A 61 -22.26 46.05 26.74
CA THR A 61 -22.27 47.36 26.04
C THR A 61 -23.66 48.00 25.91
N VAL A 62 -24.70 47.42 26.51
CA VAL A 62 -26.07 47.96 26.50
C VAL A 62 -26.32 48.74 27.80
N GLU A 63 -26.63 50.05 27.68
CA GLU A 63 -26.64 51.06 28.75
C GLU A 63 -27.64 50.84 29.92
N ASP A 64 -28.38 49.72 30.00
CA ASP A 64 -29.42 49.47 31.02
C ASP A 64 -29.28 48.13 31.78
N PHE A 65 -28.13 47.45 31.72
CA PHE A 65 -27.96 46.17 32.41
C PHE A 65 -27.86 46.32 33.95
N LYS A 66 -28.88 45.84 34.67
CA LYS A 66 -28.83 45.64 36.13
C LYS A 66 -28.45 44.18 36.43
N PRO A 67 -27.25 43.90 36.98
CA PRO A 67 -26.82 42.53 37.24
C PRO A 67 -27.73 41.87 38.29
N SER A 68 -28.22 40.66 38.00
CA SER A 68 -28.96 39.86 38.99
C SER A 68 -28.01 39.45 40.14
N PRO A 69 -28.54 39.17 41.35
CA PRO A 69 -27.74 38.62 42.45
C PRO A 69 -27.03 37.32 42.06
N GLU A 70 -27.65 36.53 41.18
CA GLU A 70 -27.14 35.25 40.69
C GLU A 70 -26.05 35.43 39.63
N TRP A 71 -26.17 36.41 38.74
CA TRP A 71 -25.09 36.84 37.83
C TRP A 71 -23.85 37.28 38.62
N THR A 72 -24.06 38.10 39.64
CA THR A 72 -22.99 38.57 40.52
C THR A 72 -22.32 37.39 41.25
N ALA A 73 -23.10 36.40 41.70
CA ALA A 73 -22.56 35.17 42.30
C ALA A 73 -21.82 34.29 41.28
N GLY A 74 -22.30 34.21 40.04
CA GLY A 74 -21.65 33.48 38.94
C GLY A 74 -20.28 34.05 38.59
N ILE A 75 -20.20 35.37 38.43
CA ILE A 75 -18.94 36.09 38.19
C ILE A 75 -17.97 35.92 39.38
N ASN A 76 -18.47 35.98 40.63
CA ASN A 76 -17.62 35.75 41.80
C ASN A 76 -17.07 34.32 41.87
N ASN A 77 -17.87 33.30 41.53
CA ASN A 77 -17.39 31.92 41.45
C ASN A 77 -16.35 31.72 40.35
N PHE A 78 -16.56 32.36 39.19
CA PHE A 78 -15.62 32.34 38.10
C PHE A 78 -14.29 33.01 38.50
N LYS A 79 -14.36 34.16 39.17
CA LYS A 79 -13.19 34.84 39.74
C LYS A 79 -12.41 33.95 40.71
N CYS A 80 -13.08 33.32 41.67
CA CYS A 80 -12.41 32.39 42.62
C CYS A 80 -11.68 31.25 41.91
N ALA A 81 -12.24 30.72 40.82
CA ALA A 81 -11.60 29.68 40.03
C ALA A 81 -10.35 30.21 39.30
N LEU A 82 -10.42 31.41 38.73
CA LEU A 82 -9.27 32.07 38.10
C LEU A 82 -8.17 32.42 39.10
N ASP A 83 -8.52 32.86 40.31
CA ASP A 83 -7.56 33.13 41.38
C ASP A 83 -6.79 31.85 41.76
N THR A 84 -7.49 30.71 41.83
CA THR A 84 -6.87 29.41 42.10
C THR A 84 -5.94 28.98 40.98
N ILE A 85 -6.38 29.10 39.72
CA ILE A 85 -5.56 28.80 38.53
C ILE A 85 -4.32 29.70 38.49
N THR A 86 -4.47 30.96 38.87
CA THR A 86 -3.36 31.90 38.96
C THR A 86 -2.31 31.42 39.95
N GLN A 87 -2.71 30.98 41.14
CA GLN A 87 -1.79 30.46 42.15
C GLN A 87 -1.07 29.19 41.66
N ASP A 88 -1.80 28.23 41.10
CA ASP A 88 -1.23 26.96 40.65
C ASP A 88 -0.26 27.18 39.47
N LEU A 89 -0.63 28.02 38.50
CA LEU A 89 0.20 28.32 37.34
C LEU A 89 1.43 29.14 37.71
N GLN A 90 1.31 30.07 38.66
CA GLN A 90 2.47 30.77 39.23
C GLN A 90 3.42 29.81 39.94
N GLY A 91 2.88 28.82 40.66
CA GLY A 91 3.65 27.75 41.29
C GLY A 91 4.55 27.03 40.31
N ILE A 92 4.03 26.67 39.13
CA ILE A 92 4.80 26.06 38.04
C ILE A 92 5.82 27.06 37.46
N SER A 93 5.40 28.29 37.16
CA SER A 93 6.26 29.30 36.51
C SER A 93 7.48 29.72 37.35
N LYS A 94 7.37 29.68 38.68
CA LYS A 94 8.44 30.08 39.62
C LYS A 94 9.44 28.95 39.93
N GLN A 95 9.17 27.72 39.48
CA GLN A 95 10.11 26.61 39.64
C GLN A 95 11.41 26.86 38.85
N THR A 96 12.51 26.31 39.37
CA THR A 96 13.79 26.31 38.65
C THR A 96 13.71 25.43 37.40
N PHE A 97 14.63 25.65 36.44
CA PHE A 97 14.66 24.89 35.19
C PHE A 97 14.69 23.37 35.40
N LEU A 98 15.50 22.89 36.34
CA LEU A 98 15.61 21.45 36.65
C LEU A 98 14.34 20.89 37.30
N ALA A 99 13.64 21.68 38.12
CA ALA A 99 12.39 21.27 38.74
C ALA A 99 11.25 21.13 37.69
N GLN A 100 11.13 22.07 36.74
CA GLN A 100 10.17 21.96 35.64
C GLN A 100 10.49 20.81 34.68
N ALA A 101 11.77 20.48 34.49
CA ALA A 101 12.17 19.32 33.69
C ALA A 101 11.81 18.01 34.40
N LEU A 102 12.08 17.91 35.71
CA LEU A 102 11.83 16.71 36.51
C LEU A 102 10.33 16.45 36.74
N HIS A 103 9.53 17.50 36.89
CA HIS A 103 8.09 17.41 37.14
C HIS A 103 7.23 17.59 35.88
N ARG A 104 7.82 17.46 34.68
CA ARG A 104 7.16 17.73 33.40
C ARG A 104 5.80 17.06 33.25
N GLU A 105 5.68 15.77 33.58
CA GLU A 105 4.42 15.03 33.48
C GLU A 105 3.38 15.50 34.51
N ARG A 106 3.82 15.73 35.75
CA ARG A 106 2.97 16.24 36.84
C ARG A 106 2.46 17.66 36.54
N ASP A 107 3.32 18.54 36.03
CA ASP A 107 2.96 19.90 35.66
C ASP A 107 2.01 19.90 34.45
N ALA A 108 2.19 18.98 33.49
CA ALA A 108 1.26 18.83 32.37
C ALA A 108 -0.13 18.36 32.83
N GLU A 109 -0.19 17.43 33.79
CA GLU A 109 -1.45 16.98 34.39
C GLU A 109 -2.13 18.09 35.19
N ALA A 110 -1.37 18.88 35.95
CA ALA A 110 -1.88 20.06 36.65
C ALA A 110 -2.47 21.10 35.67
N ILE A 111 -1.80 21.39 34.56
CA ILE A 111 -2.30 22.31 33.52
C ILE A 111 -3.59 21.76 32.88
N ARG A 112 -3.67 20.44 32.62
CA ARG A 112 -4.91 19.82 32.13
C ARG A 112 -6.06 19.92 33.14
N ALA A 113 -5.78 19.71 34.43
CA ALA A 113 -6.76 19.84 35.50
C ALA A 113 -7.28 21.29 35.63
N MET A 114 -6.40 22.29 35.49
CA MET A 114 -6.80 23.70 35.41
C MET A 114 -7.73 23.94 34.22
N GLY A 115 -7.39 23.41 33.04
CA GLY A 115 -8.24 23.49 31.85
C GLY A 115 -9.61 22.85 32.03
N GLN A 116 -9.69 21.75 32.77
CA GLN A 116 -10.98 21.12 33.12
C GLN A 116 -11.78 22.00 34.09
N ARG A 117 -11.15 22.56 35.12
CA ARG A 117 -11.80 23.48 36.06
C ARG A 117 -12.40 24.69 35.37
N VAL A 118 -11.71 25.30 34.39
CA VAL A 118 -12.28 26.40 33.59
C VAL A 118 -13.52 25.95 32.83
N ARG A 119 -13.49 24.76 32.21
CA ARG A 119 -14.65 24.19 31.50
C ARG A 119 -15.82 23.96 32.43
N ASP A 120 -15.59 23.39 33.61
CA ASP A 120 -16.65 23.06 34.56
C ASP A 120 -17.34 24.32 35.10
N VAL A 121 -16.56 25.35 35.45
CA VAL A 121 -17.12 26.61 35.96
C VAL A 121 -17.82 27.39 34.85
N THR A 122 -17.30 27.36 33.61
CA THR A 122 -17.98 27.94 32.44
C THR A 122 -19.30 27.20 32.13
N ALA A 123 -19.29 25.87 32.19
CA ALA A 123 -20.49 25.07 31.99
C ALA A 123 -21.54 25.31 33.09
N LEU A 124 -21.12 25.40 34.35
CA LEU A 124 -21.99 25.73 35.48
C LEU A 124 -22.60 27.13 35.33
N PHE A 125 -21.79 28.11 34.91
CA PHE A 125 -22.25 29.47 34.61
C PHE A 125 -23.28 29.47 33.47
N MET A 126 -22.97 28.84 32.34
CA MET A 126 -23.88 28.73 31.19
C MET A 126 -25.15 27.93 31.51
N THR A 127 -25.09 26.96 32.43
CA THR A 127 -26.25 26.16 32.85
C THR A 127 -27.18 26.97 33.77
N LYS A 128 -26.62 27.80 34.67
CA LYS A 128 -27.41 28.73 35.49
C LYS A 128 -27.99 29.88 34.66
N ALA A 129 -27.23 30.46 33.73
CA ALA A 129 -27.75 31.44 32.78
C ALA A 129 -28.86 30.84 31.89
N ARG A 130 -28.75 29.57 31.50
CA ARG A 130 -29.83 28.84 30.81
C ARG A 130 -31.08 28.61 31.66
N MET A 131 -30.98 28.55 32.99
CA MET A 131 -32.14 28.47 33.88
C MET A 131 -32.91 29.80 33.96
N GLU A 132 -32.21 30.96 33.98
CA GLU A 132 -32.86 32.27 33.88
C GLU A 132 -33.51 32.48 32.49
N ILE A 133 -32.87 32.00 31.42
CA ILE A 133 -33.47 31.99 30.07
C ILE A 133 -34.72 31.10 30.04
N LEU A 134 -34.76 29.96 30.73
CA LEU A 134 -35.95 29.10 30.81
C LEU A 134 -37.13 29.78 31.55
N ASP A 135 -36.84 30.56 32.60
CA ASP A 135 -37.88 31.30 33.35
C ASP A 135 -38.45 32.48 32.52
N HIS A 136 -37.61 33.13 31.70
CA HIS A 136 -38.06 34.11 30.71
C HIS A 136 -38.67 33.50 29.44
N VAL A 137 -38.26 32.29 29.03
CA VAL A 137 -38.83 31.54 27.90
C VAL A 137 -40.24 31.05 28.21
N GLN A 138 -40.60 30.81 29.48
CA GLN A 138 -41.97 30.45 29.84
C GLN A 138 -42.95 31.63 29.70
N VAL A 139 -42.47 32.85 29.98
CA VAL A 139 -43.20 34.12 29.76
C VAL A 139 -43.20 34.53 28.28
N LEU A 140 -42.11 34.28 27.55
CA LEU A 140 -42.01 34.53 26.10
C LEU A 140 -42.81 33.50 25.29
N ASN A 141 -42.90 32.23 25.68
CA ASN A 141 -43.67 31.22 24.94
C ASN A 141 -45.18 31.51 24.97
N THR A 142 -45.70 32.06 26.07
CA THR A 142 -47.10 32.50 26.14
C THR A 142 -47.37 33.74 25.28
N ALA A 143 -46.36 34.60 25.06
CA ALA A 143 -46.44 35.72 24.13
C ALA A 143 -46.18 35.31 22.66
N LEU A 144 -45.34 34.30 22.43
CA LEU A 144 -44.87 33.86 21.11
C LEU A 144 -45.90 32.97 20.40
N GLU A 145 -46.68 32.15 21.12
CA GLU A 145 -47.84 31.43 20.55
C GLU A 145 -48.90 32.38 19.95
N SER A 146 -48.96 33.62 20.44
CA SER A 146 -49.83 34.66 19.88
C SER A 146 -49.24 35.33 18.63
N ALA A 147 -47.93 35.17 18.38
CA ALA A 147 -47.20 35.80 17.27
C ALA A 147 -46.80 34.82 16.14
N THR A 148 -46.78 33.50 16.37
CA THR A 148 -46.36 32.48 15.39
C THR A 148 -47.33 32.18 14.24
N ASN A 149 -48.41 32.97 14.07
CA ASN A 149 -49.25 32.91 12.88
C ASN A 149 -48.80 33.87 11.75
N ALA A 150 -47.61 34.47 11.84
CA ALA A 150 -47.08 35.34 10.79
C ALA A 150 -45.55 35.17 10.56
N VAL A 151 -45.21 34.58 9.40
CA VAL A 151 -44.00 34.85 8.57
C VAL A 151 -42.70 34.01 8.77
N THR A 152 -42.51 33.08 7.81
CA THR A 152 -41.33 32.55 7.05
C THR A 152 -40.02 32.01 7.67
N ALA A 153 -39.70 30.79 7.17
CA ALA A 153 -38.45 30.02 6.99
C ALA A 153 -37.11 30.44 7.65
N PRO A 154 -36.37 29.50 8.30
CA PRO A 154 -35.03 29.73 8.83
C PRO A 154 -33.94 29.77 7.74
N SER A 155 -33.06 30.76 7.82
CA SER A 155 -31.82 30.85 7.03
C SER A 155 -30.77 29.86 7.55
N VAL A 156 -30.39 28.89 6.72
CA VAL A 156 -29.35 27.89 7.00
C VAL A 156 -27.96 28.55 6.97
N PRO A 157 -27.04 28.27 7.92
CA PRO A 157 -25.66 28.74 7.83
C PRO A 157 -25.03 28.28 6.52
N ALA A 158 -24.42 29.19 5.76
CA ALA A 158 -23.83 28.89 4.46
C ALA A 158 -22.70 27.84 4.59
N GLN A 159 -23.02 26.59 4.27
CA GLN A 159 -22.03 25.53 4.13
C GLN A 159 -21.10 25.91 2.97
N ARG A 160 -19.88 26.36 3.27
CA ARG A 160 -18.93 26.78 2.24
C ARG A 160 -18.38 25.55 1.52
N LEU A 161 -18.70 25.42 0.24
CA LEU A 161 -18.05 24.45 -0.64
C LEU A 161 -16.54 24.71 -0.63
N GLU A 162 -15.76 23.66 -0.39
CA GLU A 162 -14.31 23.70 -0.60
C GLU A 162 -13.98 24.06 -2.04
N PRO A 163 -12.82 24.70 -2.32
CA PRO A 163 -12.42 25.03 -3.69
C PRO A 163 -12.30 23.77 -4.58
N PRO A 164 -12.29 23.89 -5.91
CA PRO A 164 -11.97 22.76 -6.77
C PRO A 164 -10.53 22.25 -6.52
N PRO A 165 -10.21 20.99 -6.86
CA PRO A 165 -8.85 20.47 -6.75
C PRO A 165 -7.86 21.28 -7.59
N ALA A 166 -6.69 21.61 -7.04
CA ALA A 166 -5.67 22.39 -7.75
C ALA A 166 -5.07 21.66 -8.95
N TYR A 167 -4.85 20.34 -8.82
CA TYR A 167 -4.35 19.47 -9.87
C TYR A 167 -5.39 18.37 -10.13
N TYR A 168 -5.91 18.31 -11.35
CA TYR A 168 -6.98 17.40 -11.73
C TYR A 168 -6.78 16.88 -13.16
N PHE A 169 -6.27 15.64 -13.27
CA PHE A 169 -5.90 15.03 -14.55
C PHE A 169 -6.52 13.65 -14.71
N GLY A 170 -6.78 13.24 -15.95
CA GLY A 170 -7.15 11.86 -16.29
C GLY A 170 -8.53 11.39 -15.85
N ARG A 171 -9.41 12.29 -15.39
CA ARG A 171 -10.77 11.97 -14.90
C ARG A 171 -11.89 12.59 -15.74
N GLY A 172 -11.59 13.00 -16.97
CA GLY A 172 -12.54 13.67 -17.85
C GLY A 172 -13.78 12.80 -18.14
N ALA A 173 -13.58 11.54 -18.51
CA ALA A 173 -14.68 10.63 -18.84
C ALA A 173 -15.62 10.38 -17.64
N GLU A 174 -15.06 10.14 -16.46
CA GLU A 174 -15.82 9.95 -15.22
C GLU A 174 -16.56 11.22 -14.82
N THR A 175 -15.93 12.39 -14.98
CA THR A 175 -16.54 13.70 -14.70
C THR A 175 -17.73 13.96 -15.61
N GLU A 176 -17.55 13.84 -16.92
CA GLU A 176 -18.61 14.11 -17.91
C GLU A 176 -19.77 13.12 -17.76
N SER A 177 -19.48 11.84 -17.48
CA SER A 177 -20.51 10.84 -17.22
C SER A 177 -21.33 11.20 -15.98
N ALA A 178 -20.68 11.56 -14.87
CA ALA A 178 -21.36 11.98 -13.64
C ALA A 178 -22.18 13.26 -13.84
N VAL A 179 -21.62 14.27 -14.52
CA VAL A 179 -22.29 15.52 -14.83
C VAL A 179 -23.52 15.27 -15.69
N THR A 180 -23.41 14.44 -16.74
CA THR A 180 -24.53 14.10 -17.61
C THR A 180 -25.69 13.47 -16.84
N MET A 181 -25.39 12.59 -15.87
CA MET A 181 -26.42 11.99 -15.00
C MET A 181 -27.06 13.01 -14.06
N LEU A 182 -26.25 13.89 -13.47
CA LEU A 182 -26.70 14.90 -12.51
C LEU A 182 -27.44 16.08 -13.18
N ASP A 183 -27.17 16.36 -14.46
CA ASP A 183 -27.80 17.42 -15.24
C ASP A 183 -29.05 16.93 -16.02
N SER A 184 -29.90 16.12 -15.38
CA SER A 184 -31.15 15.59 -15.95
C SER A 184 -32.39 16.05 -15.17
N ASP A 185 -33.56 16.30 -15.74
CA ASP A 185 -34.70 16.85 -14.97
C ASP A 185 -35.11 16.04 -13.71
N LEU A 186 -34.76 14.75 -13.68
CA LEU A 186 -34.96 13.88 -12.54
C LEU A 186 -33.76 13.91 -11.57
N PRO A 187 -33.98 13.69 -10.27
CA PRO A 187 -32.88 13.48 -9.33
C PRO A 187 -32.03 12.27 -9.71
N ALA A 188 -30.72 12.38 -9.52
CA ALA A 188 -29.79 11.29 -9.74
C ALA A 188 -29.04 10.92 -8.45
N TYR A 189 -28.69 9.63 -8.35
CA TYR A 189 -28.04 9.03 -7.19
C TYR A 189 -26.77 8.32 -7.66
N LEU A 190 -25.62 8.84 -7.24
CA LEU A 190 -24.31 8.38 -7.69
C LEU A 190 -23.46 7.88 -6.53
N ALA A 191 -22.73 6.79 -6.78
CA ALA A 191 -21.69 6.30 -5.90
C ALA A 191 -20.36 6.34 -6.64
N ILE A 192 -19.44 7.18 -6.16
CA ILE A 192 -18.04 7.21 -6.60
C ILE A 192 -17.28 6.19 -5.75
N LEU A 193 -16.98 5.06 -6.36
CA LEU A 193 -16.34 3.91 -5.74
C LEU A 193 -14.85 3.86 -6.08
N GLY A 194 -14.05 3.12 -5.33
CA GLY A 194 -12.64 2.90 -5.63
C GLY A 194 -11.74 2.70 -4.42
N GLY A 195 -10.53 2.23 -4.68
CA GLY A 195 -9.51 1.96 -3.66
C GLY A 195 -9.03 3.20 -2.88
N PRO A 196 -8.19 2.97 -1.84
CA PRO A 196 -7.55 4.05 -1.09
C PRO A 196 -6.69 4.91 -2.04
N GLY A 197 -6.75 6.24 -1.86
CA GLY A 197 -5.93 7.18 -2.65
C GLY A 197 -6.30 7.36 -4.14
N MET A 198 -7.41 6.79 -4.62
CA MET A 198 -7.81 6.84 -6.04
C MET A 198 -8.38 8.21 -6.52
N GLY A 199 -8.52 9.17 -5.62
CA GLY A 199 -9.00 10.53 -5.94
C GLY A 199 -10.53 10.68 -5.95
N LYS A 200 -11.27 9.88 -5.18
CA LYS A 200 -12.74 9.93 -5.09
C LYS A 200 -13.26 11.30 -4.65
N THR A 201 -12.75 11.83 -3.54
CA THR A 201 -13.06 13.18 -3.03
C THR A 201 -12.73 14.26 -4.04
N SER A 202 -11.58 14.15 -4.74
CA SER A 202 -11.19 15.09 -5.79
C SER A 202 -12.17 15.08 -6.97
N LEU A 203 -12.62 13.90 -7.42
CA LEU A 203 -13.65 13.79 -8.46
C LEU A 203 -14.98 14.39 -8.01
N ALA A 204 -15.43 14.10 -6.78
CA ALA A 204 -16.66 14.66 -6.23
C ALA A 204 -16.63 16.19 -6.18
N ARG A 205 -15.50 16.77 -5.75
CA ARG A 205 -15.28 18.22 -5.76
C ARG A 205 -15.26 18.80 -7.18
N ALA A 206 -14.57 18.14 -8.13
CA ALA A 206 -14.54 18.60 -9.52
C ALA A 206 -15.95 18.62 -10.14
N ILE A 207 -16.75 17.58 -9.89
CA ILE A 207 -18.16 17.51 -10.32
C ILE A 207 -18.98 18.64 -9.69
N LEU A 208 -18.86 18.87 -8.38
CA LEU A 208 -19.58 19.93 -7.68
C LEU A 208 -19.35 21.32 -8.30
N HIS A 209 -18.12 21.59 -8.75
CA HIS A 209 -17.73 22.87 -9.36
C HIS A 209 -17.98 22.93 -10.87
N HIS A 210 -18.50 21.86 -11.50
CA HIS A 210 -18.74 21.85 -12.93
C HIS A 210 -19.74 22.96 -13.35
N PRO A 211 -19.51 23.68 -14.45
CA PRO A 211 -20.37 24.80 -14.87
C PRO A 211 -21.84 24.42 -15.07
N ALA A 212 -22.12 23.23 -15.62
CA ALA A 212 -23.49 22.73 -15.80
C ALA A 212 -24.23 22.57 -14.45
N LEU A 213 -23.57 21.95 -13.47
CA LEU A 213 -24.17 21.73 -12.14
C LEU A 213 -24.26 23.03 -11.33
N THR A 214 -23.33 23.96 -11.55
CA THR A 214 -23.41 25.33 -11.01
C THR A 214 -24.64 26.06 -11.51
N THR A 215 -24.96 25.90 -12.81
CA THR A 215 -26.12 26.54 -13.44
C THR A 215 -27.43 25.93 -12.93
N ARG A 216 -27.48 24.61 -12.83
CA ARG A 216 -28.66 23.85 -12.43
C ARG A 216 -29.00 23.98 -10.94
N PHE A 217 -28.03 23.71 -10.07
CA PHE A 217 -28.26 23.64 -8.62
C PHE A 217 -27.92 24.96 -7.90
N GLY A 218 -27.22 25.89 -8.55
CA GLY A 218 -26.90 27.20 -7.98
C GLY A 218 -26.11 27.10 -6.68
N LEU A 219 -26.67 27.67 -5.61
CA LEU A 219 -26.11 27.62 -4.26
C LEU A 219 -26.53 26.36 -3.47
N ASN A 220 -27.48 25.57 -3.97
CA ASN A 220 -28.00 24.37 -3.31
C ASN A 220 -27.11 23.14 -3.57
N ARG A 221 -25.80 23.33 -3.45
CA ARG A 221 -24.79 22.29 -3.58
C ARG A 221 -24.09 22.17 -2.25
N TYR A 222 -24.15 20.99 -1.66
CA TYR A 222 -23.75 20.74 -0.28
C TYR A 222 -22.68 19.65 -0.26
N PHE A 223 -21.67 19.83 0.58
CA PHE A 223 -20.59 18.86 0.78
C PHE A 223 -20.46 18.57 2.27
N VAL A 224 -20.68 17.31 2.65
CA VAL A 224 -20.60 16.83 4.03
C VAL A 224 -19.55 15.72 4.10
N ALA A 225 -18.47 15.97 4.83
CA ALA A 225 -17.47 14.95 5.13
C ALA A 225 -17.95 14.04 6.28
N CYS A 226 -18.03 12.73 6.06
CA CYS A 226 -18.56 11.77 7.03
C CYS A 226 -17.54 11.29 8.06
N ASP A 227 -16.25 11.54 7.83
CA ASP A 227 -15.13 11.23 8.74
C ASP A 227 -14.89 12.30 9.82
N ALA A 228 -15.52 13.47 9.71
CA ALA A 228 -15.52 14.50 10.76
C ALA A 228 -16.33 14.11 12.02
N ALA A 229 -16.99 12.96 12.00
CA ALA A 229 -17.80 12.44 13.08
C ALA A 229 -16.95 11.63 14.08
N ASP A 230 -17.14 11.87 15.39
CA ASP A 230 -16.77 10.89 16.42
C ASP A 230 -17.44 9.56 16.07
N ALA A 231 -16.77 8.42 16.32
CA ALA A 231 -17.26 7.06 16.00
C ALA A 231 -18.63 6.69 16.62
N ARG A 232 -19.25 7.59 17.40
CA ARG A 232 -20.56 7.45 18.05
C ARG A 232 -21.65 8.33 17.43
N MET A 233 -21.33 9.22 16.50
CA MET A 233 -22.31 10.06 15.82
C MET A 233 -22.99 9.28 14.68
N THR A 234 -24.32 9.26 14.67
CA THR A 234 -25.08 8.72 13.54
C THR A 234 -25.06 9.69 12.36
N LEU A 235 -25.27 9.20 11.13
CA LEU A 235 -25.34 10.05 9.95
C LEU A 235 -26.39 11.16 10.08
N LEU A 236 -27.52 10.90 10.75
CA LEU A 236 -28.54 11.92 11.00
C LEU A 236 -28.02 13.06 11.88
N SER A 237 -27.24 12.73 12.91
CA SER A 237 -26.63 13.74 13.81
C SER A 237 -25.57 14.57 13.09
N LEU A 238 -24.77 13.94 12.22
CA LEU A 238 -23.78 14.62 11.39
C LEU A 238 -24.46 15.60 10.43
N LEU A 239 -25.48 15.16 9.69
CA LEU A 239 -26.24 16.03 8.78
C LEU A 239 -26.93 17.15 9.55
N SER A 240 -27.53 16.85 10.69
CA SER A 240 -28.17 17.88 11.52
C SER A 240 -27.17 18.95 11.94
N SER A 241 -25.97 18.55 12.37
CA SER A 241 -24.88 19.48 12.69
C SER A 241 -24.45 20.30 11.48
N ALA A 242 -24.22 19.64 10.33
CA ALA A 242 -23.79 20.28 9.09
C ALA A 242 -24.78 21.34 8.57
N PHE A 243 -26.08 21.13 8.79
CA PHE A 243 -27.14 22.06 8.41
C PHE A 243 -27.62 22.98 9.55
N GLY A 244 -26.97 22.97 10.71
CA GLY A 244 -27.33 23.84 11.85
C GLY A 244 -28.69 23.51 12.50
N ILE A 245 -29.15 22.27 12.39
CA ILE A 245 -30.44 21.80 12.91
C ILE A 245 -30.29 21.42 14.39
N ALA A 246 -30.72 22.31 15.28
CA ALA A 246 -30.71 22.09 16.73
C ALA A 246 -32.00 21.37 17.19
N THR A 247 -32.08 20.05 17.03
CA THR A 247 -33.21 19.26 17.56
C THR A 247 -32.74 17.95 18.18
N SER A 248 -33.34 17.52 19.29
CA SER A 248 -33.09 16.22 19.93
C SER A 248 -33.97 15.09 19.38
N SER A 249 -34.96 15.41 18.54
CA SER A 249 -35.90 14.45 17.96
C SER A 249 -35.51 14.08 16.53
N GLY A 250 -35.26 12.80 16.27
CA GLY A 250 -34.91 12.32 14.93
C GLY A 250 -35.97 12.61 13.86
N SER A 251 -37.26 12.62 14.22
CA SER A 251 -38.34 12.94 13.28
C SER A 251 -38.40 14.44 12.96
N ALA A 252 -38.08 15.30 13.94
CA ALA A 252 -37.95 16.74 13.72
C ALA A 252 -36.74 17.05 12.85
N ALA A 253 -35.59 16.40 13.11
CA ALA A 253 -34.39 16.52 12.29
C ALA A 253 -34.63 16.11 10.83
N LYS A 254 -35.27 14.95 10.59
CA LYS A 254 -35.66 14.52 9.24
C LYS A 254 -36.57 15.54 8.55
N ARG A 255 -37.56 16.10 9.26
CA ARG A 255 -38.45 17.13 8.70
C ARG A 255 -37.69 18.41 8.32
N ALA A 256 -36.77 18.85 9.17
CA ALA A 256 -35.91 19.99 8.90
C ALA A 256 -34.98 19.75 7.70
N LEU A 257 -34.32 18.59 7.62
CA LEU A 257 -33.51 18.20 6.46
C LEU A 257 -34.32 18.20 5.17
N LYS A 258 -35.53 17.61 5.19
CA LYS A 258 -36.44 17.63 4.04
C LYS A 258 -36.81 19.06 3.62
N SER A 259 -36.97 19.97 4.56
CA SER A 259 -37.26 21.38 4.25
C SER A 259 -36.05 22.11 3.65
N VAL A 260 -34.84 21.85 4.16
CA VAL A 260 -33.60 22.51 3.71
C VAL A 260 -33.15 21.99 2.33
N LEU A 261 -33.33 20.70 2.09
CA LEU A 261 -32.88 20.02 0.87
C LEU A 261 -33.98 19.93 -0.20
N HIS A 262 -35.09 20.65 -0.04
CA HIS A 262 -36.19 20.63 -0.98
C HIS A 262 -35.86 21.34 -2.30
N GLY A 263 -36.35 20.81 -3.42
CA GLY A 263 -36.13 21.38 -4.74
C GLY A 263 -34.77 20.97 -5.33
N PRO A 264 -34.36 21.54 -6.48
CA PRO A 264 -33.11 21.18 -7.14
C PRO A 264 -31.90 21.42 -6.22
N SER A 265 -31.41 20.33 -5.63
CA SER A 265 -30.29 20.33 -4.70
C SER A 265 -29.36 19.15 -4.98
N LEU A 266 -28.06 19.33 -4.74
CA LEU A 266 -27.07 18.26 -4.81
C LEU A 266 -26.36 18.13 -3.47
N LEU A 267 -26.51 16.97 -2.83
CA LEU A 267 -25.83 16.63 -1.59
C LEU A 267 -24.71 15.63 -1.84
N VAL A 268 -23.48 15.99 -1.45
CA VAL A 268 -22.33 15.10 -1.46
C VAL A 268 -22.04 14.60 -0.05
N LEU A 269 -22.01 13.28 0.12
CA LEU A 269 -21.56 12.61 1.34
C LEU A 269 -20.19 11.97 1.07
N ASP A 270 -19.13 12.61 1.55
CA ASP A 270 -17.76 12.16 1.31
C ASP A 270 -17.28 11.22 2.41
N ASN A 271 -16.48 10.21 2.06
CA ASN A 271 -16.00 9.16 2.97
C ASN A 271 -17.15 8.46 3.70
N PHE A 272 -18.21 8.13 2.96
CA PHE A 272 -19.46 7.59 3.51
C PHE A 272 -19.28 6.27 4.27
N GLU A 273 -18.19 5.53 4.02
CA GLU A 273 -17.83 4.32 4.76
C GLU A 273 -17.75 4.55 6.28
N SER A 274 -17.37 5.75 6.72
CA SER A 274 -17.25 6.10 8.14
C SER A 274 -18.57 5.96 8.90
N ALA A 275 -19.70 6.19 8.22
CA ALA A 275 -21.05 6.05 8.79
C ALA A 275 -21.73 4.73 8.40
N TRP A 276 -21.26 4.04 7.36
CA TRP A 276 -21.95 2.89 6.75
C TRP A 276 -21.31 1.52 7.05
N GLU A 277 -20.00 1.43 7.23
CA GLU A 277 -19.32 0.13 7.39
C GLU A 277 -19.59 -0.54 8.75
N SER A 278 -19.92 0.23 9.79
CA SER A 278 -20.23 -0.32 11.11
C SER A 278 -21.49 -1.19 11.04
N GLN A 279 -21.40 -2.46 11.44
CA GLN A 279 -22.54 -3.39 11.41
C GLN A 279 -23.74 -2.90 12.22
N GLU A 280 -23.50 -2.21 13.34
CA GLU A 280 -24.55 -1.69 14.22
C GLU A 280 -25.34 -0.54 13.57
N GLN A 281 -24.66 0.31 12.79
CA GLN A 281 -25.24 1.52 12.20
C GLN A 281 -25.64 1.34 10.74
N ARG A 282 -25.12 0.31 10.05
CA ARG A 282 -25.28 0.12 8.61
C ARG A 282 -26.73 0.21 8.14
N ARG A 283 -27.65 -0.47 8.84
CA ARG A 283 -29.08 -0.45 8.50
C ARG A 283 -29.70 0.94 8.71
N GLU A 284 -29.40 1.60 9.84
CA GLU A 284 -29.90 2.95 10.11
C GLU A 284 -29.38 3.96 9.07
N THR A 285 -28.12 3.81 8.66
CA THR A 285 -27.48 4.63 7.62
C THR A 285 -28.11 4.41 6.25
N GLU A 286 -28.43 3.16 5.88
CA GLU A 286 -29.16 2.83 4.65
C GLU A 286 -30.60 3.37 4.68
N ASP A 287 -31.33 3.21 5.79
CA ASP A 287 -32.69 3.75 5.97
C ASP A 287 -32.71 5.30 5.85
N LEU A 288 -31.65 5.96 6.33
CA LEU A 288 -31.51 7.41 6.19
C LEU A 288 -31.14 7.82 4.76
N LEU A 289 -30.30 7.05 4.08
CA LEU A 289 -29.95 7.30 2.69
C LEU A 289 -31.18 7.12 1.77
N GLU A 290 -32.01 6.11 2.03
CA GLU A 290 -33.32 5.93 1.37
C GLU A 290 -34.25 7.11 1.65
N PHE A 291 -34.31 7.59 2.90
CA PHE A 291 -35.07 8.79 3.25
C PHE A 291 -34.60 10.03 2.46
N LEU A 292 -33.30 10.23 2.30
CA LEU A 292 -32.74 11.34 1.51
C LEU A 292 -33.12 11.20 0.04
N ALA A 293 -33.02 10.00 -0.54
CA ALA A 293 -33.46 9.73 -1.91
C ALA A 293 -34.98 9.93 -2.10
N GLY A 294 -35.77 9.95 -1.03
CA GLY A 294 -37.20 10.30 -1.07
C GLY A 294 -37.50 11.82 -1.05
N ILE A 295 -36.48 12.69 -0.95
CA ILE A 295 -36.68 14.14 -0.94
C ILE A 295 -36.82 14.63 -2.39
N ASN A 296 -37.96 15.26 -2.68
CA ASN A 296 -38.28 15.71 -4.04
C ASN A 296 -37.28 16.79 -4.52
N GLY A 297 -36.60 16.51 -5.63
CA GLY A 297 -35.58 17.37 -6.25
C GLY A 297 -34.14 17.15 -5.76
N LEU A 298 -33.92 16.30 -4.74
CA LEU A 298 -32.58 16.08 -4.18
C LEU A 298 -31.81 15.00 -4.94
N SER A 299 -30.72 15.41 -5.58
CA SER A 299 -29.70 14.48 -6.09
C SER A 299 -28.67 14.19 -4.99
N VAL A 300 -28.22 12.94 -4.89
CA VAL A 300 -27.24 12.51 -3.88
C VAL A 300 -26.03 11.89 -4.57
N MET A 301 -24.84 12.31 -4.16
CA MET A 301 -23.60 11.70 -4.56
C MET A 301 -22.84 11.24 -3.32
N ILE A 302 -22.40 10.00 -3.28
CA ILE A 302 -21.56 9.49 -2.20
C ILE A 302 -20.17 9.16 -2.73
N THR A 303 -19.15 9.33 -1.91
CA THR A 303 -17.86 8.68 -2.13
C THR A 303 -17.70 7.54 -1.13
N LEU A 304 -17.19 6.42 -1.60
CA LEU A 304 -17.03 5.23 -0.76
C LEU A 304 -15.78 4.45 -1.13
N ARG A 305 -15.03 3.99 -0.13
CA ARG A 305 -13.96 3.00 -0.34
C ARG A 305 -14.52 1.65 -0.76
N GLY A 306 -13.84 1.02 -1.72
CA GLY A 306 -14.22 -0.29 -2.23
C GLY A 306 -15.15 -0.24 -3.43
N SER A 307 -15.90 -1.32 -3.64
CA SER A 307 -16.68 -1.57 -4.87
C SER A 307 -18.15 -1.90 -4.61
N GLU A 308 -18.59 -1.85 -3.34
CA GLU A 308 -19.97 -2.16 -2.94
C GLU A 308 -20.78 -0.88 -2.77
N ARG A 309 -22.06 -0.90 -3.18
CA ARG A 309 -22.99 0.22 -2.98
C ARG A 309 -23.93 -0.06 -1.79
N PRO A 310 -24.29 0.94 -0.99
CA PRO A 310 -25.36 0.83 -0.01
C PRO A 310 -26.70 0.37 -0.61
N HIS A 311 -27.45 -0.41 0.16
CA HIS A 311 -28.82 -0.79 -0.21
C HIS A 311 -29.82 0.35 0.02
N GLY A 312 -31.05 0.21 -0.48
CA GLY A 312 -32.15 1.17 -0.24
C GLY A 312 -32.25 2.33 -1.23
N VAL A 313 -31.23 2.55 -2.08
CA VAL A 313 -31.24 3.61 -3.11
C VAL A 313 -31.30 3.02 -4.51
N ALA A 314 -32.17 3.57 -5.36
CA ALA A 314 -32.20 3.28 -6.79
C ALA A 314 -31.06 4.01 -7.51
N TRP A 315 -29.82 3.52 -7.35
CA TRP A 315 -28.62 4.09 -7.96
C TRP A 315 -28.79 4.30 -9.47
N THR A 316 -28.43 5.50 -9.95
CA THR A 316 -28.60 5.88 -11.37
C THR A 316 -27.75 4.98 -12.28
N ILE A 317 -28.33 4.62 -13.43
CA ILE A 317 -27.76 3.73 -14.44
C ILE A 317 -27.49 4.55 -15.73
N PRO A 318 -26.37 4.34 -16.44
CA PRO A 318 -25.30 3.39 -16.12
C PRO A 318 -24.52 3.79 -14.88
N HIS A 319 -24.08 2.80 -14.09
CA HIS A 319 -23.29 3.10 -12.91
C HIS A 319 -21.89 3.60 -13.30
N LEU A 320 -21.36 4.55 -12.53
CA LEU A 320 -19.93 4.86 -12.60
C LEU A 320 -19.13 3.62 -12.15
N PRO A 321 -18.12 3.17 -12.94
CA PRO A 321 -17.24 2.11 -12.51
C PRO A 321 -16.38 2.59 -11.31
N PRO A 322 -15.93 1.67 -10.44
CA PRO A 322 -14.92 2.02 -9.43
C PRO A 322 -13.70 2.68 -10.08
N LEU A 323 -13.18 3.73 -9.47
CA LEU A 323 -12.04 4.47 -9.99
C LEU A 323 -10.80 3.58 -10.07
N ALA A 324 -10.28 3.44 -11.28
CA ALA A 324 -8.99 2.81 -11.55
C ALA A 324 -7.83 3.78 -11.24
N THR A 325 -6.60 3.28 -11.29
CA THR A 325 -5.39 4.11 -11.26
C THR A 325 -5.34 5.04 -12.48
N LEU A 326 -4.49 6.07 -12.44
CA LEU A 326 -4.35 6.96 -13.59
C LEU A 326 -3.68 6.24 -14.76
N GLY A 327 -4.09 6.59 -15.98
CA GLY A 327 -3.31 6.21 -17.17
C GLY A 327 -1.90 6.81 -17.09
N SER A 328 -0.91 6.11 -17.63
CA SER A 328 0.52 6.45 -17.47
C SER A 328 0.86 7.89 -17.90
N SER A 329 0.20 8.42 -18.93
CA SER A 329 0.37 9.82 -19.37
C SER A 329 -0.11 10.82 -18.34
N PHE A 330 -1.28 10.60 -17.73
CA PHE A 330 -1.82 11.48 -16.68
C PHE A 330 -1.07 11.33 -15.35
N ALA A 331 -0.57 10.13 -15.04
CA ALA A 331 0.30 9.91 -13.89
C ALA A 331 1.62 10.70 -14.03
N THR A 332 2.23 10.63 -15.21
CA THR A 332 3.43 11.41 -15.57
C THR A 332 3.15 12.91 -15.48
N GLN A 333 2.06 13.38 -16.09
CA GLN A 333 1.67 14.78 -16.04
C GLN A 333 1.47 15.27 -14.59
N LEU A 334 0.78 14.49 -13.75
CA LEU A 334 0.56 14.83 -12.34
C LEU A 334 1.89 14.90 -11.58
N PHE A 335 2.80 13.95 -11.78
CA PHE A 335 4.10 13.93 -11.13
C PHE A 335 4.96 15.13 -11.52
N VAL A 336 5.12 15.38 -12.82
CA VAL A 336 5.97 16.47 -13.34
C VAL A 336 5.38 17.84 -13.01
N THR A 337 4.05 17.96 -12.91
CA THR A 337 3.41 19.23 -12.50
C THR A 337 3.78 19.63 -11.06
N ILE A 338 4.05 18.65 -10.20
CA ILE A 338 4.31 18.88 -8.77
C ILE A 338 5.81 18.86 -8.45
N SER A 339 6.63 18.11 -9.19
CA SER A 339 8.03 17.84 -8.88
C SER A 339 9.04 18.68 -9.66
N ASP A 340 10.29 18.71 -9.20
CA ASP A 340 11.43 19.32 -9.89
C ASP A 340 12.26 18.30 -10.69
N ILE A 341 11.74 17.07 -10.87
CA ILE A 341 12.39 15.99 -11.63
C ILE A 341 11.87 15.97 -13.06
N ASP A 342 12.81 16.00 -14.02
CA ASP A 342 12.51 15.86 -15.44
C ASP A 342 12.09 14.42 -15.79
N GLU A 343 11.11 14.28 -16.69
CA GLU A 343 10.68 13.00 -17.26
C GLU A 343 11.83 12.25 -17.95
N ALA A 344 12.83 12.97 -18.48
CA ALA A 344 14.03 12.41 -19.09
C ALA A 344 15.03 11.82 -18.06
N ALA A 345 14.78 11.94 -16.76
CA ALA A 345 15.67 11.39 -15.75
C ALA A 345 15.72 9.84 -15.85
N PRO A 346 16.91 9.21 -15.77
CA PRO A 346 17.05 7.75 -15.95
C PRO A 346 16.17 6.90 -15.02
N ASP A 347 15.89 7.44 -13.83
CA ASP A 347 15.17 6.75 -12.75
C ASP A 347 13.67 7.13 -12.70
N PHE A 348 13.20 8.02 -13.58
CA PHE A 348 11.84 8.55 -13.56
C PHE A 348 10.79 7.44 -13.62
N LEU A 349 10.91 6.54 -14.60
CA LEU A 349 9.96 5.45 -14.79
C LEU A 349 9.95 4.47 -13.62
N LYS A 350 11.10 4.22 -13.00
CA LYS A 350 11.20 3.36 -11.81
C LYS A 350 10.48 3.98 -10.61
N LEU A 351 10.65 5.29 -10.39
CA LEU A 351 9.93 6.02 -9.34
C LEU A 351 8.43 6.00 -9.55
N LEU A 352 7.97 6.23 -10.78
CA LEU A 352 6.54 6.23 -11.07
C LEU A 352 5.94 4.83 -10.87
N ALA A 353 6.67 3.78 -11.24
CA ALA A 353 6.27 2.39 -11.03
C ALA A 353 6.05 2.04 -9.55
N CYS A 354 6.82 2.64 -8.62
CA CYS A 354 6.60 2.48 -7.17
C CYS A 354 5.18 2.87 -6.72
N THR A 355 4.52 3.77 -7.46
CA THR A 355 3.20 4.29 -7.11
C THR A 355 2.04 3.49 -7.73
N ASP A 356 2.33 2.61 -8.69
CA ASP A 356 1.33 1.96 -9.56
C ASP A 356 0.24 2.93 -10.07
N ASN A 357 0.63 4.18 -10.33
CA ASN A 357 -0.22 5.28 -10.76
C ASN A 357 -1.40 5.63 -9.82
N ILE A 358 -1.30 5.31 -8.53
CA ILE A 358 -2.26 5.74 -7.52
C ILE A 358 -2.09 7.26 -7.30
N PRO A 359 -3.13 8.09 -7.53
CA PRO A 359 -3.03 9.56 -7.43
C PRO A 359 -2.41 10.06 -6.13
N LEU A 360 -2.84 9.53 -4.98
CA LEU A 360 -2.30 9.95 -3.69
C LEU A 360 -0.80 9.62 -3.56
N ALA A 361 -0.39 8.41 -3.97
CA ALA A 361 1.02 8.02 -3.95
C ALA A 361 1.87 8.88 -4.89
N ILE A 362 1.37 9.20 -6.09
CA ILE A 362 2.04 10.12 -7.04
C ILE A 362 2.22 11.49 -6.39
N VAL A 363 1.16 12.07 -5.82
CA VAL A 363 1.22 13.40 -5.21
C VAL A 363 2.23 13.42 -4.06
N LEU A 364 2.20 12.42 -3.17
CA LEU A 364 3.11 12.36 -2.02
C LEU A 364 4.57 12.22 -2.47
N LEU A 365 4.85 11.31 -3.43
CA LEU A 365 6.19 11.14 -3.98
C LEU A 365 6.67 12.38 -4.74
N ALA A 366 5.79 13.01 -5.53
CA ALA A 366 6.12 14.21 -6.29
C ALA A 366 6.41 15.42 -5.39
N ASN A 367 5.75 15.52 -4.23
CA ASN A 367 6.08 16.55 -3.23
C ASN A 367 7.48 16.34 -2.63
N LEU A 368 7.93 15.10 -2.41
CA LEU A 368 9.32 14.83 -2.00
C LEU A 368 10.31 15.19 -3.12
N ALA A 369 9.92 14.92 -4.36
CA ALA A 369 10.69 15.23 -5.56
C ALA A 369 10.80 16.72 -5.90
N GLN A 370 10.24 17.62 -5.10
CA GLN A 370 10.50 19.06 -5.19
C GLN A 370 11.89 19.45 -4.67
N TYR A 371 12.52 18.60 -3.85
CA TYR A 371 13.81 18.93 -3.24
C TYR A 371 14.78 17.75 -3.17
N GLU A 372 14.32 16.51 -3.38
CA GLU A 372 15.15 15.31 -3.47
C GLU A 372 15.33 14.84 -4.92
N ARG A 373 16.50 14.27 -5.22
CA ARG A 373 16.83 13.75 -6.56
C ARG A 373 16.25 12.35 -6.78
N SER A 374 16.05 11.98 -8.03
CA SER A 374 15.41 10.71 -8.41
C SER A 374 16.07 9.47 -7.80
N HIS A 375 17.40 9.37 -7.89
CA HIS A 375 18.17 8.25 -7.33
C HIS A 375 18.09 8.20 -5.80
N THR A 376 18.03 9.35 -5.12
CA THR A 376 17.87 9.42 -3.66
C THR A 376 16.50 8.92 -3.23
N LEU A 377 15.46 9.31 -3.97
CA LEU A 377 14.10 8.85 -3.72
C LEU A 377 13.95 7.34 -3.96
N LEU A 378 14.59 6.80 -4.99
CA LEU A 378 14.62 5.34 -5.20
C LEU A 378 15.31 4.62 -4.05
N ALA A 379 16.46 5.10 -3.59
CA ALA A 379 17.16 4.50 -2.46
C ALA A 379 16.31 4.56 -1.18
N ARG A 380 15.62 5.68 -0.94
CA ARG A 380 14.67 5.80 0.18
C ARG A 380 13.47 4.89 0.03
N TRP A 381 12.94 4.73 -1.19
CA TRP A 381 11.86 3.78 -1.45
C TRP A 381 12.29 2.37 -1.07
N GLU A 382 13.49 1.93 -1.46
CA GLU A 382 13.96 0.59 -1.11
C GLU A 382 14.05 0.35 0.41
N GLU A 383 14.38 1.37 1.19
CA GLU A 383 14.49 1.27 2.65
C GLU A 383 13.15 1.48 3.39
N GLN A 384 12.40 2.52 3.03
CA GLN A 384 11.24 3.01 3.78
C GLN A 384 9.92 2.57 3.16
N LYS A 385 9.92 2.18 1.88
CA LYS A 385 8.73 1.80 1.11
C LYS A 385 7.60 2.83 1.27
N THR A 386 6.37 2.41 1.58
CA THR A 386 5.23 3.32 1.71
C THR A 386 5.34 4.31 2.86
N ALA A 387 6.18 4.05 3.87
CA ALA A 387 6.37 4.95 4.99
C ALA A 387 6.98 6.30 4.58
N MET A 388 7.66 6.38 3.43
CA MET A 388 8.13 7.66 2.89
C MET A 388 6.99 8.48 2.28
N LEU A 389 5.90 7.84 1.84
CA LEU A 389 4.76 8.50 1.19
C LEU A 389 3.89 9.19 2.23
N GLN A 390 4.40 10.31 2.74
CA GLN A 390 3.71 11.17 3.70
C GLN A 390 4.12 12.63 3.55
N ARG A 391 3.25 13.53 3.99
CA ARG A 391 3.47 14.98 4.06
C ARG A 391 3.13 15.48 5.47
N ASN A 392 3.82 16.52 5.92
CA ASN A 392 3.68 17.10 7.27
C ASN A 392 3.94 16.04 8.35
N ASP A 393 3.11 15.98 9.40
CA ASP A 393 3.20 14.98 10.46
C ASP A 393 2.60 13.62 10.06
N GLY A 394 2.04 13.49 8.85
CA GLY A 394 1.46 12.24 8.34
C GLY A 394 0.27 11.74 9.17
N SER A 395 -0.38 12.62 9.93
CA SER A 395 -1.47 12.26 10.86
C SER A 395 -2.79 11.93 10.16
N ASP A 396 -2.96 12.37 8.92
CA ASP A 396 -4.21 12.26 8.17
C ASP A 396 -4.08 11.43 6.89
N HIS A 397 -5.16 10.71 6.53
CA HIS A 397 -5.27 9.84 5.37
C HIS A 397 -5.05 10.54 4.02
N LEU A 398 -5.32 11.85 3.93
CA LEU A 398 -5.02 12.67 2.75
C LEU A 398 -3.53 13.02 2.63
N THR A 399 -2.78 12.87 3.72
CA THR A 399 -1.37 13.25 3.84
C THR A 399 -0.43 12.06 4.05
N SER A 400 -0.96 10.84 4.21
CA SER A 400 -0.17 9.63 4.44
C SER A 400 -0.81 8.42 3.76
N MET A 401 -0.02 7.75 2.92
CA MET A 401 -0.46 6.52 2.26
C MET A 401 -0.71 5.41 3.29
N ASP A 402 0.17 5.27 4.28
CA ASP A 402 0.06 4.27 5.35
C ASP A 402 -1.23 4.44 6.17
N VAL A 403 -1.63 5.69 6.49
CA VAL A 403 -2.89 5.95 7.19
C VAL A 403 -4.09 5.57 6.32
N SER A 404 -4.07 5.96 5.03
CA SER A 404 -5.14 5.58 4.11
C SER A 404 -5.27 4.06 3.96
N LEU A 405 -4.17 3.32 3.89
CA LEU A 405 -4.16 1.86 3.79
C LEU A 405 -4.60 1.19 5.09
N SER A 406 -4.11 1.68 6.23
CA SER A 406 -4.48 1.19 7.57
C SER A 406 -5.99 1.22 7.77
N LEU A 407 -6.65 2.34 7.42
CA LEU A 407 -8.11 2.49 7.50
C LEU A 407 -8.86 1.45 6.64
N SER A 408 -8.33 1.08 5.47
CA SER A 408 -8.96 0.06 4.61
C SER A 408 -8.80 -1.35 5.19
N ILE A 409 -7.64 -1.67 5.76
CA ILE A 409 -7.34 -3.00 6.33
C ILE A 409 -8.05 -3.21 7.67
N THR A 410 -8.22 -2.16 8.47
CA THR A 410 -8.96 -2.21 9.74
C THR A 410 -10.47 -2.06 9.58
N SER A 411 -10.98 -1.97 8.35
CA SER A 411 -12.41 -1.89 8.09
C SER A 411 -13.17 -3.10 8.68
N PRO A 412 -14.41 -2.91 9.16
CA PRO A 412 -15.24 -3.99 9.71
C PRO A 412 -15.36 -5.22 8.80
N ARG A 413 -15.40 -5.02 7.48
CA ARG A 413 -15.51 -6.09 6.50
C ARG A 413 -14.26 -6.97 6.40
N VAL A 414 -13.07 -6.35 6.43
CA VAL A 414 -11.79 -7.07 6.39
C VAL A 414 -11.53 -7.76 7.72
N THR A 415 -11.76 -7.07 8.83
CA THR A 415 -11.60 -7.63 10.18
C THR A 415 -12.55 -8.80 10.46
N ALA A 416 -13.74 -8.82 9.86
CA ALA A 416 -14.67 -9.95 9.88
C ALA A 416 -14.24 -11.15 9.01
N CYS A 417 -13.16 -11.03 8.23
CA CYS A 417 -12.61 -12.10 7.39
C CYS A 417 -11.06 -12.15 7.48
N PRO A 418 -10.50 -12.67 8.59
CA PRO A 418 -9.05 -12.80 8.75
C PRO A 418 -8.31 -13.53 7.60
N PRO A 419 -8.89 -14.58 6.97
CA PRO A 419 -8.30 -15.21 5.78
C PRO A 419 -8.06 -14.24 4.61
N ALA A 420 -8.89 -13.19 4.45
CA ALA A 420 -8.68 -12.19 3.41
C ALA A 420 -7.36 -11.42 3.60
N VAL A 421 -7.00 -11.09 4.84
CA VAL A 421 -5.73 -10.42 5.17
C VAL A 421 -4.55 -11.35 4.89
N GLN A 422 -4.67 -12.64 5.19
CA GLN A 422 -3.64 -13.64 4.88
C GLN A 422 -3.45 -13.78 3.37
N LEU A 423 -4.55 -13.88 2.61
CA LEU A 423 -4.51 -13.94 1.14
C LEU A 423 -3.89 -12.67 0.56
N LEU A 424 -4.27 -11.48 1.06
CA LEU A 424 -3.71 -10.21 0.61
C LEU A 424 -2.20 -10.14 0.85
N GLY A 425 -1.72 -10.63 2.00
CA GLY A 425 -0.29 -10.72 2.28
C GLY A 425 0.44 -11.64 1.28
N LEU A 426 -0.11 -12.82 1.00
CA LEU A 426 0.50 -13.76 0.04
C LEU A 426 0.49 -13.19 -1.40
N LEU A 427 -0.63 -12.60 -1.83
CA LEU A 427 -0.72 -11.90 -3.11
C LEU A 427 0.24 -10.71 -3.21
N SER A 428 0.60 -10.09 -2.09
CA SER A 428 1.57 -8.98 -2.06
C SER A 428 2.99 -9.42 -2.42
N MET A 429 3.28 -10.72 -2.37
CA MET A 429 4.55 -11.30 -2.84
C MET A 429 4.54 -11.61 -4.35
N LEU A 430 3.43 -11.37 -5.04
CA LEU A 430 3.21 -11.71 -6.44
C LEU A 430 2.96 -10.44 -7.26
N PRO A 431 4.01 -9.79 -7.83
CA PRO A 431 3.86 -8.56 -8.59
C PRO A 431 2.88 -8.66 -9.77
N GLN A 432 2.77 -9.83 -10.39
CA GLN A 432 1.85 -10.09 -11.52
C GLN A 432 0.48 -10.60 -11.05
N GLY A 433 0.28 -10.77 -9.74
CA GLY A 433 -0.89 -11.42 -9.18
C GLY A 433 -0.97 -12.91 -9.49
N ALA A 434 -2.13 -13.50 -9.24
CA ALA A 434 -2.38 -14.92 -9.49
C ALA A 434 -3.77 -15.13 -10.09
N CYS A 435 -3.91 -16.10 -10.99
CA CYS A 435 -5.24 -16.51 -11.42
C CYS A 435 -5.91 -17.32 -10.30
N ARG A 436 -7.24 -17.45 -10.36
CA ARG A 436 -8.00 -18.12 -9.30
C ARG A 436 -7.53 -19.56 -9.04
N SER A 437 -7.23 -20.32 -10.09
CA SER A 437 -6.77 -21.71 -9.95
C SER A 437 -5.41 -21.81 -9.26
N ASP A 438 -4.52 -20.84 -9.48
CA ASP A 438 -3.23 -20.80 -8.79
C ASP A 438 -3.46 -20.52 -7.31
N VAL A 439 -4.32 -19.54 -6.97
CA VAL A 439 -4.69 -19.24 -5.58
C VAL A 439 -5.24 -20.48 -4.86
N GLU A 440 -6.09 -21.27 -5.54
CA GLU A 440 -6.64 -22.52 -5.00
C GLU A 440 -5.58 -23.60 -4.74
N ALA A 441 -4.39 -23.52 -5.38
CA ALA A 441 -3.30 -24.46 -5.20
C ALA A 441 -2.45 -24.20 -3.94
N TRP A 442 -2.35 -22.95 -3.48
CA TRP A 442 -1.51 -22.57 -2.33
C TRP A 442 -2.27 -21.90 -1.17
N PHE A 443 -3.55 -21.59 -1.33
CA PHE A 443 -4.41 -21.03 -0.29
C PHE A 443 -5.54 -22.01 0.08
N PRO A 444 -6.04 -22.03 1.35
CA PRO A 444 -7.12 -22.91 1.75
C PRO A 444 -8.37 -22.75 0.86
N THR A 445 -8.70 -23.77 0.06
CA THR A 445 -9.75 -23.73 -0.98
C THR A 445 -11.11 -23.29 -0.42
N ALA A 446 -11.45 -23.69 0.80
CA ALA A 446 -12.70 -23.31 1.47
C ALA A 446 -12.82 -21.79 1.71
N GLU A 447 -11.71 -21.08 1.84
CA GLU A 447 -11.66 -19.65 2.15
C GLU A 447 -11.45 -18.76 0.92
N VAL A 448 -11.06 -19.33 -0.23
CA VAL A 448 -10.70 -18.58 -1.45
C VAL A 448 -11.81 -17.63 -1.89
N SER A 449 -13.03 -18.13 -2.09
CA SER A 449 -14.13 -17.32 -2.64
C SER A 449 -14.49 -16.14 -1.73
N ARG A 450 -14.58 -16.40 -0.42
CA ARG A 450 -14.91 -15.36 0.58
C ARG A 450 -13.80 -14.33 0.67
N SER A 451 -12.54 -14.78 0.71
CA SER A 451 -11.36 -13.91 0.79
C SER A 451 -11.25 -13.00 -0.43
N ILE A 452 -11.34 -13.56 -1.64
CA ILE A 452 -11.34 -12.79 -2.89
C ILE A 452 -12.50 -11.78 -2.91
N SER A 453 -13.71 -12.21 -2.52
CA SER A 453 -14.87 -11.31 -2.48
C SER A 453 -14.62 -10.10 -1.59
N VAL A 454 -14.08 -10.29 -0.38
CA VAL A 454 -13.75 -9.20 0.55
C VAL A 454 -12.69 -8.26 -0.01
N LEU A 455 -11.64 -8.79 -0.65
CA LEU A 455 -10.57 -7.98 -1.24
C LEU A 455 -11.06 -7.13 -2.43
N LEU A 456 -11.93 -7.67 -3.28
CA LEU A 456 -12.54 -6.94 -4.40
C LEU A 456 -13.53 -5.89 -3.89
N GLN A 457 -14.34 -6.26 -2.89
CA GLN A 457 -15.30 -5.39 -2.24
C GLN A 457 -14.66 -4.19 -1.56
N THR A 458 -13.44 -4.33 -1.04
CA THR A 458 -12.66 -3.25 -0.42
C THR A 458 -11.65 -2.60 -1.38
N ALA A 459 -11.56 -3.08 -2.62
CA ALA A 459 -10.61 -2.65 -3.63
C ALA A 459 -9.14 -2.70 -3.15
N LEU A 460 -8.82 -3.66 -2.29
CA LEU A 460 -7.45 -3.99 -1.87
C LEU A 460 -6.74 -4.91 -2.87
N ALA A 461 -7.51 -5.60 -3.71
CA ALA A 461 -7.03 -6.33 -4.88
C ALA A 461 -7.98 -6.08 -6.05
N VAL A 462 -7.47 -6.24 -7.28
CA VAL A 462 -8.22 -6.03 -8.52
C VAL A 462 -7.86 -7.08 -9.56
N TRP A 463 -8.77 -7.35 -10.48
CA TRP A 463 -8.49 -8.19 -11.64
C TRP A 463 -7.83 -7.36 -12.74
N ASN A 464 -6.76 -7.87 -13.34
CA ASN A 464 -6.21 -7.31 -14.57
C ASN A 464 -6.92 -7.90 -15.81
N ASN A 465 -6.54 -7.42 -16.99
CA ASN A 465 -7.11 -7.88 -18.27
C ASN A 465 -6.74 -9.33 -18.65
N ARG A 466 -5.96 -10.03 -17.80
CA ARG A 466 -5.53 -11.42 -17.97
C ARG A 466 -6.17 -12.35 -16.92
N ASP A 467 -7.21 -11.88 -16.23
CA ASP A 467 -7.87 -12.60 -15.13
C ASP A 467 -6.88 -13.02 -14.02
N GLN A 468 -5.89 -12.18 -13.74
CA GLN A 468 -5.02 -12.32 -12.57
C GLN A 468 -5.47 -11.34 -11.49
N LEU A 469 -5.71 -11.86 -10.28
CA LEU A 469 -5.98 -11.07 -9.10
C LEU A 469 -4.64 -10.53 -8.59
N TYR A 470 -4.45 -9.23 -8.68
CA TYR A 470 -3.21 -8.58 -8.27
C TYR A 470 -3.46 -7.43 -7.31
N VAL A 471 -2.37 -7.02 -6.65
CA VAL A 471 -2.34 -6.01 -5.60
C VAL A 471 -1.41 -4.90 -6.06
N LEU A 472 -1.83 -3.64 -5.94
CA LEU A 472 -1.03 -2.49 -6.38
C LEU A 472 0.19 -2.27 -5.48
N ALA A 473 1.29 -1.75 -6.04
CA ALA A 473 2.60 -1.67 -5.39
C ALA A 473 2.55 -1.02 -4.00
N PRO A 474 1.92 0.14 -3.79
CA PRO A 474 1.82 0.70 -2.43
C PRO A 474 1.06 -0.21 -1.45
N ILE A 475 0.04 -0.95 -1.90
CA ILE A 475 -0.66 -1.90 -1.04
C ILE A 475 0.25 -3.09 -0.72
N ARG A 476 0.98 -3.61 -1.73
CA ARG A 476 1.92 -4.73 -1.55
C ARG A 476 2.98 -4.40 -0.50
N GLU A 477 3.65 -3.27 -0.67
CA GLU A 477 4.74 -2.88 0.21
C GLU A 477 4.27 -2.60 1.64
N PHE A 478 3.10 -1.99 1.80
CA PHE A 478 2.48 -1.81 3.11
C PHE A 478 2.21 -3.15 3.79
N MET A 479 1.65 -4.11 3.06
CA MET A 479 1.35 -5.45 3.57
C MET A 479 2.62 -6.20 3.94
N LEU A 480 3.65 -6.19 3.10
CA LEU A 480 4.93 -6.85 3.39
C LEU A 480 5.66 -6.22 4.59
N SER A 481 5.51 -4.90 4.80
CA SER A 481 6.11 -4.19 5.93
C SER A 481 5.36 -4.39 7.25
N LYS A 482 4.02 -4.30 7.25
CA LYS A 482 3.19 -4.22 8.47
C LYS A 482 2.41 -5.50 8.78
N HIS A 483 2.15 -6.32 7.77
CA HIS A 483 1.27 -7.49 7.83
C HIS A 483 1.87 -8.69 7.10
N HIS A 484 3.17 -8.94 7.31
CA HIS A 484 3.91 -10.00 6.62
C HIS A 484 3.17 -11.36 6.74
N PRO A 485 3.12 -12.17 5.67
CA PRO A 485 2.42 -13.45 5.69
C PRO A 485 2.94 -14.41 6.75
N GLN A 486 2.04 -15.26 7.25
CA GLN A 486 2.38 -16.30 8.22
C GLN A 486 3.19 -17.43 7.57
N PRO A 487 4.13 -18.08 8.29
CA PRO A 487 5.02 -19.10 7.73
C PRO A 487 4.32 -20.27 7.03
N THR A 488 3.14 -20.68 7.52
CA THR A 488 2.36 -21.78 6.93
C THR A 488 1.88 -21.48 5.51
N GLY A 489 1.48 -20.23 5.23
CA GLY A 489 1.08 -19.81 3.89
C GLY A 489 2.28 -19.66 2.95
N LEU A 490 3.42 -19.23 3.48
CA LEU A 490 4.65 -19.06 2.70
C LEU A 490 5.16 -20.37 2.10
N ALA A 491 5.15 -21.47 2.86
CA ALA A 491 5.64 -22.76 2.38
C ALA A 491 4.86 -23.25 1.15
N ALA A 492 3.53 -23.15 1.16
CA ALA A 492 2.68 -23.55 0.05
C ALA A 492 2.87 -22.66 -1.18
N LEU A 493 2.92 -21.33 -0.97
CA LEU A 493 3.15 -20.35 -2.03
C LEU A 493 4.51 -20.56 -2.70
N PHE A 494 5.57 -20.60 -1.91
CA PHE A 494 6.93 -20.80 -2.40
C PHE A 494 7.08 -22.15 -3.10
N GLY A 495 6.55 -23.23 -2.51
CA GLY A 495 6.55 -24.55 -3.13
C GLY A 495 5.90 -24.56 -4.51
N HIS A 496 4.75 -23.89 -4.67
CA HIS A 496 4.06 -23.78 -5.96
C HIS A 496 4.92 -23.07 -7.02
N TYR A 497 5.44 -21.89 -6.72
CA TYR A 497 6.20 -21.09 -7.71
C TYR A 497 7.61 -21.62 -7.96
N TRP A 498 8.27 -22.22 -6.97
CA TRP A 498 9.56 -22.90 -7.20
C TRP A 498 9.41 -24.20 -7.96
N ALA A 499 8.30 -24.92 -7.83
CA ALA A 499 8.00 -26.06 -8.70
C ALA A 499 7.94 -25.66 -10.19
N LEU A 500 7.44 -24.47 -10.50
CA LEU A 500 7.51 -23.91 -11.86
C LEU A 500 8.95 -23.64 -12.28
N ALA A 501 9.78 -23.11 -11.39
CA ALA A 501 11.20 -22.90 -11.66
C ALA A 501 11.96 -24.23 -11.90
N HIS A 502 11.52 -25.35 -11.32
CA HIS A 502 12.09 -26.68 -11.57
C HIS A 502 11.72 -27.26 -12.94
N LEU A 503 10.73 -26.71 -13.64
CA LEU A 503 10.47 -27.08 -15.05
C LEU A 503 11.59 -26.59 -15.97
N ILE A 504 12.37 -25.60 -15.51
CA ILE A 504 13.56 -25.09 -16.17
C ILE A 504 14.73 -25.94 -15.70
N ASN A 505 15.47 -26.51 -16.66
CA ASN A 505 16.60 -27.41 -16.39
C ASN A 505 16.22 -28.68 -15.60
N PRO A 506 15.30 -29.53 -16.11
CA PRO A 506 15.09 -30.85 -15.52
C PRO A 506 16.38 -31.68 -15.62
N GLU A 507 16.68 -32.44 -14.58
CA GLU A 507 17.82 -33.38 -14.56
C GLU A 507 17.80 -34.26 -15.82
N GLY A 508 18.93 -34.40 -16.52
CA GLY A 508 19.01 -35.18 -17.76
C GLY A 508 18.83 -34.43 -19.09
N GLN A 509 18.53 -33.12 -19.11
CA GLN A 509 18.26 -32.38 -20.36
C GLN A 509 19.29 -31.27 -20.69
N GLU A 510 19.69 -31.19 -21.96
CA GLU A 510 20.68 -30.22 -22.47
C GLU A 510 20.17 -28.75 -22.47
N SER A 511 18.86 -28.53 -22.57
CA SER A 511 18.22 -27.21 -22.66
C SER A 511 16.78 -27.26 -22.15
N SER A 512 16.22 -26.12 -21.75
CA SER A 512 14.81 -26.02 -21.34
C SER A 512 13.89 -26.32 -22.54
N SER A 513 12.89 -27.19 -22.35
CA SER A 513 11.91 -27.42 -23.42
C SER A 513 11.10 -26.14 -23.73
N PRO A 514 10.76 -25.85 -25.00
CA PRO A 514 9.95 -24.68 -25.34
C PRO A 514 8.61 -24.62 -24.59
N ALA A 515 8.03 -25.78 -24.28
CA ALA A 515 6.81 -25.88 -23.48
C ALA A 515 7.03 -25.44 -22.02
N ALA A 516 8.14 -25.85 -21.39
CA ALA A 516 8.48 -25.43 -20.04
C ALA A 516 8.73 -23.91 -19.98
N VAL A 517 9.47 -23.36 -20.96
CA VAL A 517 9.71 -21.92 -21.06
C VAL A 517 8.39 -21.16 -21.22
N ALA A 518 7.48 -21.63 -22.08
CA ALA A 518 6.17 -21.01 -22.27
C ALA A 518 5.29 -21.04 -21.00
N CYS A 519 5.44 -22.03 -20.13
CA CYS A 519 4.76 -22.09 -18.83
C CYS A 519 5.35 -21.11 -17.81
N VAL A 520 6.67 -20.90 -17.83
CA VAL A 520 7.35 -20.09 -16.81
C VAL A 520 7.33 -18.60 -17.13
N LEU A 521 7.52 -18.21 -18.41
CA LEU A 521 7.60 -16.79 -18.80
C LEU A 521 6.43 -15.92 -18.29
N PRO A 522 5.17 -16.36 -18.33
CA PRO A 522 4.04 -15.58 -17.82
C PRO A 522 4.04 -15.35 -16.30
N GLN A 523 4.87 -16.11 -15.55
CA GLN A 523 4.98 -16.07 -14.09
C GLN A 523 6.38 -15.64 -13.63
N LEU A 524 7.23 -15.18 -14.55
CA LEU A 524 8.65 -15.00 -14.29
C LEU A 524 8.90 -14.01 -13.14
N GLU A 525 8.23 -12.86 -13.14
CA GLU A 525 8.38 -11.85 -12.08
C GLU A 525 7.85 -12.36 -10.73
N ASN A 526 6.79 -13.18 -10.72
CA ASN A 526 6.31 -13.83 -9.50
C ASN A 526 7.38 -14.79 -8.94
N ILE A 527 8.02 -15.60 -9.80
CA ILE A 527 9.09 -16.53 -9.39
C ILE A 527 10.32 -15.77 -8.88
N TYR A 528 10.72 -14.68 -9.52
CA TYR A 528 11.78 -13.80 -9.03
C TYR A 528 11.44 -13.23 -7.65
N SER A 529 10.21 -12.73 -7.48
CA SER A 529 9.72 -12.14 -6.23
C SER A 529 9.72 -13.15 -5.08
N VAL A 530 9.11 -14.33 -5.27
CA VAL A 530 9.11 -15.36 -4.20
C VAL A 530 10.51 -15.89 -3.89
N THR A 531 11.38 -15.97 -4.90
CA THR A 531 12.79 -16.34 -4.69
C THR A 531 13.53 -15.27 -3.89
N PHE A 532 13.31 -13.99 -4.19
CA PHE A 532 13.92 -12.88 -3.47
C PHE A 532 13.51 -12.88 -1.99
N HIS A 533 12.23 -13.08 -1.70
CA HIS A 533 11.73 -13.18 -0.33
C HIS A 533 12.21 -14.45 0.38
N GLY A 534 12.24 -15.60 -0.32
CA GLY A 534 12.78 -16.84 0.24
C GLY A 534 14.28 -16.76 0.57
N LEU A 535 15.05 -15.90 -0.10
CA LEU A 535 16.45 -15.62 0.24
C LEU A 535 16.60 -14.75 1.50
N GLU A 536 15.58 -13.96 1.86
CA GLU A 536 15.56 -13.17 3.11
C GLU A 536 15.13 -14.00 4.31
N ASP A 537 14.27 -14.99 4.08
CA ASP A 537 13.78 -15.87 5.14
C ASP A 537 14.75 -17.04 5.39
N SER A 538 15.36 -17.03 6.58
CA SER A 538 16.30 -18.06 7.04
C SER A 538 15.79 -19.51 6.91
N THR A 539 14.48 -19.74 6.96
CA THR A 539 13.89 -21.08 6.82
C THR A 539 13.97 -21.58 5.38
N TYR A 540 13.92 -20.68 4.40
CA TYR A 540 13.81 -21.04 2.99
C TYR A 540 15.05 -20.72 2.15
N GLN A 541 16.07 -20.09 2.72
CA GLN A 541 17.31 -19.71 2.03
C GLN A 541 17.90 -20.79 1.12
N LYS A 542 17.94 -22.05 1.56
CA LYS A 542 18.46 -23.16 0.76
C LYS A 542 17.63 -23.42 -0.50
N SER A 543 16.31 -23.53 -0.36
CA SER A 543 15.38 -23.79 -1.47
C SER A 543 15.32 -22.60 -2.42
N ALA A 544 15.31 -21.37 -1.88
CA ALA A 544 15.34 -20.15 -2.67
C ALA A 544 16.65 -20.00 -3.45
N ALA A 545 17.80 -20.34 -2.85
CA ALA A 545 19.08 -20.32 -3.56
C ALA A 545 19.13 -21.38 -4.67
N ALA A 546 18.49 -22.54 -4.49
CA ALA A 546 18.34 -23.52 -5.57
C ALA A 546 17.43 -23.01 -6.69
N ALA A 547 16.29 -22.37 -6.37
CA ALA A 547 15.44 -21.73 -7.37
C ALA A 547 16.18 -20.62 -8.14
N ALA A 548 17.04 -19.86 -7.47
CA ALA A 548 17.88 -18.84 -8.10
C ALA A 548 18.89 -19.43 -9.11
N VAL A 549 19.38 -20.66 -8.89
CA VAL A 549 20.19 -21.38 -9.89
C VAL A 549 19.37 -21.64 -11.15
N ASN A 550 18.12 -22.08 -11.02
CA ASN A 550 17.25 -22.34 -12.18
C ASN A 550 16.91 -21.05 -12.93
N LEU A 551 16.70 -19.93 -12.22
CA LEU A 551 16.51 -18.62 -12.84
C LEU A 551 17.76 -18.13 -13.58
N ALA A 552 18.95 -18.32 -12.99
CA ALA A 552 20.22 -17.98 -13.65
C ALA A 552 20.46 -18.85 -14.88
N TYR A 553 20.10 -20.14 -14.81
CA TYR A 553 20.12 -21.04 -15.96
C TYR A 553 19.15 -20.58 -17.06
N LEU A 554 17.90 -20.22 -16.73
CA LEU A 554 16.92 -19.72 -17.70
C LEU A 554 17.49 -18.53 -18.49
N LEU A 555 18.13 -17.60 -17.78
CA LEU A 555 18.76 -16.43 -18.38
C LEU A 555 19.89 -16.82 -19.33
N VAL A 556 20.73 -17.78 -18.96
CA VAL A 556 21.83 -18.29 -19.80
C VAL A 556 21.31 -19.04 -21.03
N ASP A 557 20.29 -19.88 -20.86
CA ASP A 557 19.75 -20.78 -21.89
C ASP A 557 18.87 -20.03 -22.90
N THR A 558 18.02 -19.11 -22.42
CA THR A 558 16.98 -18.48 -23.24
C THR A 558 17.16 -16.97 -23.43
N GLY A 559 17.99 -16.32 -22.60
CA GLY A 559 18.10 -14.86 -22.55
C GLY A 559 16.96 -14.16 -21.79
N PHE A 560 15.95 -14.90 -21.33
CA PHE A 560 14.85 -14.34 -20.53
C PHE A 560 15.18 -14.38 -19.03
N GLY A 561 15.04 -13.23 -18.36
CA GLY A 561 15.27 -13.09 -16.92
C GLY A 561 16.04 -11.83 -16.57
N SER A 562 16.38 -11.72 -15.28
CA SER A 562 17.25 -10.69 -14.73
C SER A 562 18.42 -11.30 -13.95
N PHE A 563 19.55 -10.60 -13.99
CA PHE A 563 20.75 -10.91 -13.22
C PHE A 563 20.63 -10.50 -11.74
N ASP A 564 19.64 -9.69 -11.37
CA ASP A 564 19.56 -9.03 -10.04
C ASP A 564 19.55 -10.01 -8.86
N ILE A 565 18.93 -11.19 -9.05
CA ILE A 565 18.83 -12.22 -7.99
C ILE A 565 20.19 -12.88 -7.68
N LEU A 566 21.12 -12.90 -8.64
CA LEU A 566 22.31 -13.73 -8.59
C LEU A 566 23.26 -13.29 -7.46
N ASN A 567 23.48 -11.99 -7.30
CA ASN A 567 24.36 -11.46 -6.25
C ASN A 567 23.84 -11.82 -4.85
N LYS A 568 22.53 -11.67 -4.62
CA LYS A 568 21.90 -12.00 -3.34
C LYS A 568 21.97 -13.50 -3.07
N ALA A 569 21.66 -14.32 -4.08
CA ALA A 569 21.74 -15.78 -3.98
C ALA A 569 23.17 -16.27 -3.70
N LEU A 570 24.19 -15.63 -4.29
CA LEU A 570 25.60 -15.92 -4.01
C LEU A 570 26.00 -15.58 -2.58
N LEU A 571 25.57 -14.42 -2.08
CA LEU A 571 25.82 -14.02 -0.70
C LEU A 571 25.21 -15.04 0.28
N VAL A 572 23.94 -15.40 0.07
CA VAL A 572 23.23 -16.38 0.90
C VAL A 572 23.87 -17.75 0.82
N SER A 573 24.15 -18.26 -0.39
CA SER A 573 24.74 -19.60 -0.58
C SER A 573 26.13 -19.71 0.05
N ARG A 574 26.97 -18.67 -0.02
CA ARG A 574 28.25 -18.62 0.70
C ARG A 574 28.05 -18.61 2.22
N THR A 575 27.16 -17.76 2.73
CA THR A 575 26.89 -17.63 4.17
C THR A 575 26.34 -18.93 4.76
N CYS A 576 25.48 -19.64 4.02
CA CYS A 576 24.89 -20.91 4.41
C CYS A 576 25.77 -22.14 4.08
N ASN A 577 27.01 -21.95 3.58
CA ASN A 577 27.93 -23.01 3.16
C ASN A 577 27.33 -24.00 2.13
N LEU A 578 26.53 -23.50 1.20
CA LEU A 578 25.90 -24.29 0.13
C LEU A 578 26.86 -24.39 -1.07
N ALA A 579 27.93 -25.18 -0.91
CA ALA A 579 29.04 -25.23 -1.88
C ALA A 579 28.61 -25.56 -3.32
N ASN A 580 27.74 -26.56 -3.51
CA ASN A 580 27.22 -26.91 -4.85
C ASN A 580 26.38 -25.79 -5.47
N ILE A 581 25.52 -25.14 -4.70
CA ILE A 581 24.68 -24.04 -5.18
C ILE A 581 25.56 -22.83 -5.52
N THR A 582 26.53 -22.51 -4.66
CA THR A 582 27.51 -21.44 -4.89
C THR A 582 28.27 -21.68 -6.19
N ALA A 583 28.76 -22.90 -6.40
CA ALA A 583 29.45 -23.29 -7.62
C ALA A 583 28.56 -23.14 -8.86
N SER A 584 27.29 -23.57 -8.79
CA SER A 584 26.34 -23.43 -9.90
C SER A 584 26.03 -21.96 -10.22
N LEU A 585 25.84 -21.11 -9.22
CA LEU A 585 25.64 -19.67 -9.45
C LEU A 585 26.88 -19.01 -10.07
N LEU A 586 28.09 -19.35 -9.60
CA LEU A 586 29.35 -18.85 -10.17
C LEU A 586 29.57 -19.34 -11.59
N LEU A 587 29.19 -20.59 -11.89
CA LEU A 587 29.22 -21.15 -13.23
C LEU A 587 28.31 -20.35 -14.17
N GLN A 588 27.04 -20.13 -13.81
CA GLN A 588 26.12 -19.35 -14.63
C GLN A 588 26.62 -17.90 -14.82
N TRP A 589 27.12 -17.27 -13.77
CA TRP A 589 27.74 -15.94 -13.88
C TRP A 589 28.95 -15.95 -14.83
N GLY A 590 29.83 -16.94 -14.71
CA GLY A 590 30.99 -17.10 -15.58
C GLY A 590 30.62 -17.23 -17.05
N ILE A 591 29.49 -17.90 -17.36
CA ILE A 591 28.96 -18.02 -18.72
C ILE A 591 28.45 -16.67 -19.24
N LEU A 592 27.61 -15.97 -18.47
CA LEU A 592 27.08 -14.65 -18.84
C LEU A 592 28.20 -13.62 -19.00
N ALA A 593 29.21 -13.64 -18.12
CA ALA A 593 30.35 -12.74 -18.18
C ALA A 593 31.18 -12.96 -19.44
N ARG A 594 31.36 -14.23 -19.86
CA ARG A 594 32.05 -14.56 -21.11
C ARG A 594 31.33 -14.00 -22.35
N GLN A 595 29.99 -14.00 -22.32
CA GLN A 595 29.16 -13.45 -23.37
C GLN A 595 29.10 -11.91 -23.33
N SER A 596 29.81 -11.26 -22.39
CA SER A 596 29.72 -9.82 -22.12
C SER A 596 28.32 -9.34 -21.75
N ALA A 597 27.44 -10.26 -21.30
CA ALA A 597 26.08 -9.94 -20.89
C ALA A 597 26.03 -9.27 -19.51
N VAL A 598 27.00 -9.57 -18.64
CA VAL A 598 27.11 -9.05 -17.27
C VAL A 598 28.58 -8.77 -16.92
N PRO A 599 28.88 -7.88 -15.95
CA PRO A 599 30.26 -7.63 -15.53
C PRO A 599 30.86 -8.85 -14.82
N GLY A 600 32.15 -9.11 -15.03
CA GLY A 600 32.90 -10.16 -14.32
C GLY A 600 34.02 -10.76 -15.17
N ASP A 601 35.00 -11.40 -14.51
CA ASP A 601 36.01 -12.20 -15.20
C ASP A 601 35.58 -13.67 -15.21
N SER A 602 35.19 -14.16 -16.39
CA SER A 602 34.74 -15.54 -16.60
C SER A 602 35.74 -16.58 -16.08
N LYS A 603 37.05 -16.37 -16.28
CA LYS A 603 38.07 -17.34 -15.87
C LYS A 603 38.17 -17.45 -14.35
N ILE A 604 38.08 -16.32 -13.66
CA ILE A 604 38.14 -16.29 -12.19
C ILE A 604 36.91 -17.00 -11.61
N LEU A 605 35.72 -16.63 -12.10
CA LEU A 605 34.45 -17.22 -11.66
C LEU A 605 34.40 -18.74 -11.88
N LEU A 606 34.81 -19.20 -13.07
CA LEU A 606 34.81 -20.63 -13.40
C LEU A 606 35.85 -21.43 -12.60
N LYS A 607 37.02 -20.87 -12.29
CA LYS A 607 38.02 -21.51 -11.43
C LYS A 607 37.53 -21.65 -9.98
N GLU A 608 36.84 -20.63 -9.47
CA GLU A 608 36.23 -20.71 -8.14
C GLU A 608 35.13 -21.78 -8.11
N ALA A 609 34.23 -21.79 -9.11
CA ALA A 609 33.20 -22.81 -9.25
C ALA A 609 33.79 -24.23 -9.32
N GLN A 610 34.84 -24.43 -10.13
CA GLN A 610 35.54 -25.71 -10.25
C GLN A 610 36.11 -26.18 -8.91
N SER A 611 36.76 -25.29 -8.16
CA SER A 611 37.30 -25.62 -6.82
C SER A 611 36.20 -26.08 -5.87
N LEU A 612 35.04 -25.43 -5.89
CA LEU A 612 33.89 -25.79 -5.06
C LEU A 612 33.30 -27.14 -5.48
N TYR A 613 33.14 -27.41 -6.78
CA TYR A 613 32.67 -28.72 -7.26
C TYR A 613 33.65 -29.85 -6.92
N HIS A 614 34.97 -29.60 -6.96
CA HIS A 614 35.95 -30.56 -6.44
C HIS A 614 35.77 -30.84 -4.95
N SER A 615 35.50 -29.82 -4.14
CA SER A 615 35.31 -29.99 -2.69
C SER A 615 34.07 -30.81 -2.33
N THR A 616 33.05 -30.82 -3.20
CA THR A 616 31.79 -31.57 -2.99
C THR A 616 31.74 -32.89 -3.76
N GLY A 617 32.73 -33.20 -4.59
CA GLY A 617 32.73 -34.39 -5.45
C GLY A 617 31.71 -34.34 -6.60
N ASN A 618 31.25 -33.16 -6.99
CA ASN A 618 30.29 -33.01 -8.09
C ASN A 618 31.00 -33.14 -9.45
N LEU A 619 31.04 -34.36 -9.96
CA LEU A 619 31.69 -34.74 -11.22
C LEU A 619 31.14 -33.93 -12.42
N GLY A 620 29.82 -33.73 -12.50
CA GLY A 620 29.19 -32.97 -13.59
C GLY A 620 29.67 -31.52 -13.63
N GLY A 621 29.66 -30.86 -12.47
CA GLY A 621 30.16 -29.49 -12.33
C GLY A 621 31.66 -29.36 -12.60
N ILE A 622 32.48 -30.34 -12.15
CA ILE A 622 33.92 -30.39 -12.47
C ILE A 622 34.12 -30.45 -13.97
N ILE A 623 33.40 -31.32 -14.67
CA ILE A 623 33.52 -31.50 -16.10
C ILE A 623 33.10 -30.22 -16.84
N ASP A 624 31.92 -29.67 -16.55
CA ASP A 624 31.41 -28.48 -17.24
C ASP A 624 32.34 -27.26 -17.03
N THR A 625 32.77 -27.00 -15.80
CA THR A 625 33.72 -25.91 -15.52
C THR A 625 35.07 -26.11 -16.20
N THR A 626 35.60 -27.34 -16.21
CA THR A 626 36.88 -27.67 -16.86
C THR A 626 36.81 -27.45 -18.36
N LEU A 627 35.73 -27.89 -19.01
CA LEU A 627 35.52 -27.73 -20.44
C LEU A 627 35.31 -26.27 -20.84
N ARG A 628 34.60 -25.49 -20.01
CA ARG A 628 34.45 -24.05 -20.26
C ARG A 628 35.77 -23.31 -20.08
N LEU A 629 36.60 -23.68 -19.11
CA LEU A 629 37.94 -23.11 -18.94
C LEU A 629 38.88 -23.49 -20.11
N SER A 630 38.78 -24.71 -20.64
CA SER A 630 39.66 -25.20 -21.71
C SER A 630 39.55 -24.40 -23.00
N SER A 631 38.37 -23.85 -23.30
CA SER A 631 38.16 -22.99 -24.47
C SER A 631 38.90 -21.64 -24.42
N SER A 632 39.58 -21.34 -23.31
CA SER A 632 40.50 -20.21 -23.19
C SER A 632 41.98 -20.60 -23.29
N GLU A 633 42.26 -21.89 -23.47
CA GLU A 633 43.60 -22.47 -23.61
C GLU A 633 43.95 -22.69 -25.09
N PRO A 634 45.24 -22.89 -25.43
CA PRO A 634 45.63 -23.28 -26.78
C PRO A 634 44.92 -24.57 -27.23
N PRO A 635 44.59 -24.73 -28.52
CA PRO A 635 43.80 -25.86 -29.03
C PRO A 635 44.32 -27.25 -28.60
N GLU A 636 45.64 -27.45 -28.63
CA GLU A 636 46.26 -28.73 -28.22
C GLU A 636 46.02 -29.08 -26.76
N GLN A 637 46.01 -28.08 -25.87
CA GLN A 637 45.75 -28.27 -24.45
C GLN A 637 44.26 -28.48 -24.20
N ALA A 638 43.39 -27.76 -24.93
CA ALA A 638 41.94 -27.94 -24.86
C ALA A 638 41.52 -29.35 -25.30
N ILE A 639 42.16 -29.90 -26.34
CA ILE A 639 41.98 -31.28 -26.80
C ILE A 639 42.33 -32.28 -25.68
N LYS A 640 43.53 -32.18 -25.10
CA LYS A 640 43.97 -33.10 -24.03
C LYS A 640 43.05 -33.07 -22.81
N VAL A 641 42.58 -31.87 -22.43
CA VAL A 641 41.64 -31.69 -21.33
C VAL A 641 40.30 -32.34 -21.65
N SER A 642 39.78 -32.18 -22.88
CA SER A 642 38.53 -32.80 -23.31
C SER A 642 38.62 -34.34 -23.31
N GLU A 643 39.74 -34.90 -23.75
CA GLU A 643 39.99 -36.35 -23.70
C GLU A 643 40.06 -36.90 -22.26
N ALA A 644 40.66 -36.13 -21.34
CA ALA A 644 40.77 -36.51 -19.93
C ALA A 644 39.39 -36.47 -19.25
N MET A 645 38.59 -35.43 -19.52
CA MET A 645 37.22 -35.34 -19.00
C MET A 645 36.32 -36.44 -19.55
N TYR A 646 36.45 -36.80 -20.83
CA TYR A 646 35.73 -37.93 -21.41
C TYR A 646 36.03 -39.25 -20.71
N ARG A 647 37.31 -39.53 -20.42
CA ARG A 647 37.71 -40.73 -19.66
C ARG A 647 37.12 -40.72 -18.25
N LEU A 648 37.20 -39.58 -17.56
CA LEU A 648 36.62 -39.41 -16.22
C LEU A 648 35.11 -39.69 -16.20
N ALA A 649 34.36 -39.13 -17.15
CA ALA A 649 32.92 -39.37 -17.27
C ALA A 649 32.59 -40.84 -17.54
N LYS A 650 33.38 -41.50 -18.40
CA LYS A 650 33.19 -42.91 -18.76
C LYS A 650 33.49 -43.86 -17.60
N GLU A 651 34.47 -43.52 -16.77
CA GLU A 651 34.85 -44.31 -15.59
C GLU A 651 33.89 -44.09 -14.39
N ALA A 652 33.23 -42.94 -14.32
CA ALA A 652 32.28 -42.58 -13.27
C ALA A 652 30.86 -43.17 -13.44
N ILE A 653 30.61 -43.95 -14.49
CA ILE A 653 29.30 -44.54 -14.80
C ILE A 653 28.93 -45.61 -13.75
N LEU A 654 28.24 -45.20 -12.69
CA LEU A 654 27.64 -46.09 -11.69
C LEU A 654 26.10 -45.99 -11.66
N GLU A 655 25.49 -44.93 -12.21
CA GLU A 655 24.04 -44.73 -12.29
C GLU A 655 23.63 -44.07 -13.62
N ASP A 656 22.59 -44.60 -14.28
CA ASP A 656 22.23 -44.31 -15.69
C ASP A 656 21.81 -42.85 -15.96
N GLU A 657 21.29 -42.15 -14.95
CA GLU A 657 20.82 -40.76 -15.06
C GLU A 657 21.99 -39.77 -15.05
N ALA A 658 22.89 -39.88 -14.07
CA ALA A 658 24.12 -39.08 -13.97
C ALA A 658 25.07 -39.27 -15.16
N ALA A 659 25.08 -40.48 -15.75
CA ALA A 659 25.89 -40.76 -16.93
C ALA A 659 25.39 -40.01 -18.18
N THR A 660 24.10 -39.70 -18.27
CA THR A 660 23.53 -38.95 -19.40
C THR A 660 23.97 -37.49 -19.39
N ASP A 661 23.93 -36.84 -18.22
CA ASP A 661 24.35 -35.46 -18.04
C ASP A 661 25.85 -35.26 -18.30
N LEU A 662 26.68 -36.20 -17.82
CA LEU A 662 28.13 -36.17 -18.06
C LEU A 662 28.46 -36.30 -19.55
N LEU A 663 27.75 -37.18 -20.26
CA LEU A 663 27.93 -37.36 -21.71
C LEU A 663 27.46 -36.12 -22.49
N ALA A 664 26.32 -35.53 -22.11
CA ALA A 664 25.80 -34.29 -22.68
C ALA A 664 26.78 -33.12 -22.51
N ALA A 665 27.40 -32.97 -21.34
CA ALA A 665 28.40 -31.93 -21.08
C ALA A 665 29.67 -32.08 -21.94
N ILE A 666 30.07 -33.32 -22.25
CA ILE A 666 31.33 -33.61 -22.96
C ILE A 666 31.17 -33.62 -24.49
N MET A 667 30.00 -33.94 -25.02
CA MET A 667 29.78 -34.01 -26.47
C MET A 667 30.10 -32.70 -27.23
N PRO A 668 29.64 -31.51 -26.80
CA PRO A 668 29.98 -30.27 -27.49
C PRO A 668 31.48 -29.97 -27.52
N PRO A 669 32.26 -30.08 -26.43
CA PRO A 669 33.71 -29.90 -26.52
C PRO A 669 34.42 -30.93 -27.38
N LEU A 670 33.98 -32.19 -27.41
CA LEU A 670 34.51 -33.19 -28.33
C LEU A 670 34.25 -32.81 -29.79
N LEU A 671 33.05 -32.29 -30.09
CA LEU A 671 32.69 -31.78 -31.41
C LEU A 671 33.55 -30.56 -31.81
N HIS A 672 33.66 -29.56 -30.95
CA HIS A 672 34.49 -28.37 -31.21
C HIS A 672 35.98 -28.70 -31.34
N SER A 673 36.44 -29.76 -30.68
CA SER A 673 37.82 -30.24 -30.72
C SER A 673 38.11 -31.19 -31.89
N GLY A 674 37.12 -31.52 -32.73
CA GLY A 674 37.26 -32.46 -33.85
C GLY A 674 37.58 -33.90 -33.42
N LEU A 675 37.26 -34.28 -32.18
CA LEU A 675 37.55 -35.60 -31.62
C LEU A 675 36.45 -36.61 -31.98
N ASN A 676 36.22 -36.80 -33.27
CA ASN A 676 35.09 -37.55 -33.84
C ASN A 676 34.97 -38.99 -33.31
N GLY A 677 36.09 -39.66 -33.02
CA GLY A 677 36.08 -41.02 -32.46
C GLY A 677 35.56 -41.09 -31.03
N LEU A 678 35.95 -40.13 -30.18
CA LEU A 678 35.44 -40.03 -28.81
C LEU A 678 34.00 -39.52 -28.79
N LEU A 679 33.66 -38.60 -29.70
CA LEU A 679 32.30 -38.11 -29.86
C LEU A 679 31.35 -39.26 -30.27
N ALA A 680 31.76 -40.10 -31.21
CA ALA A 680 31.01 -41.29 -31.60
C ALA A 680 30.86 -42.28 -30.44
N ASP A 681 31.93 -42.56 -29.69
CA ASP A 681 31.87 -43.46 -28.52
C ASP A 681 30.98 -42.88 -27.39
N ALA A 682 30.97 -41.55 -27.22
CA ALA A 682 30.04 -40.86 -26.33
C ALA A 682 28.58 -41.05 -26.77
N PHE A 683 28.28 -40.88 -28.07
CA PHE A 683 26.93 -41.09 -28.62
C PHE A 683 26.47 -42.55 -28.49
N LEU A 684 27.36 -43.53 -28.70
CA LEU A 684 27.06 -44.94 -28.50
C LEU A 684 26.80 -45.28 -27.04
N THR A 685 27.53 -44.66 -26.12
CA THR A 685 27.33 -44.86 -24.68
C THR A 685 26.01 -44.22 -24.22
N SER A 686 25.67 -43.04 -24.75
CA SER A 686 24.36 -42.40 -24.55
C SER A 686 23.21 -43.25 -25.11
N ALA A 687 23.41 -43.88 -26.28
CA ALA A 687 22.42 -44.80 -26.85
C ALA A 687 22.20 -46.04 -25.98
N ASP A 688 23.25 -46.55 -25.32
CA ASP A 688 23.15 -47.74 -24.45
C ASP A 688 22.34 -47.44 -23.19
N ILE A 689 22.53 -46.25 -22.63
CA ILE A 689 21.71 -45.73 -21.53
C ILE A 689 20.26 -45.55 -21.97
N ALA A 690 20.02 -44.93 -23.13
CA ALA A 690 18.67 -44.73 -23.65
C ALA A 690 17.94 -46.06 -23.93
N LEU A 691 18.64 -47.11 -24.37
CA LEU A 691 18.08 -48.46 -24.50
C LEU A 691 17.71 -49.06 -23.13
N ARG A 692 18.57 -48.90 -22.11
CA ARG A 692 18.28 -49.36 -20.74
C ARG A 692 17.09 -48.62 -20.12
N GLN A 693 16.85 -47.38 -20.52
CA GLN A 693 15.69 -46.57 -20.14
C GLN A 693 14.45 -46.80 -21.03
N ASN A 694 14.45 -47.81 -21.91
CA ASN A 694 13.38 -48.10 -22.88
C ASN A 694 13.04 -46.96 -23.87
N ASN A 695 13.92 -45.98 -24.06
CA ASN A 695 13.75 -44.91 -25.06
C ASN A 695 14.43 -45.29 -26.38
N THR A 696 13.80 -46.20 -27.12
CA THR A 696 14.33 -46.77 -28.37
C THR A 696 14.46 -45.72 -29.49
N GLN A 697 13.61 -44.69 -29.51
CA GLN A 697 13.70 -43.60 -30.48
C GLN A 697 14.95 -42.73 -30.24
N LEU A 698 15.20 -42.34 -28.99
CA LEU A 698 16.40 -41.58 -28.63
C LEU A 698 17.67 -42.40 -28.85
N ALA A 699 17.66 -43.68 -28.47
CA ALA A 699 18.77 -44.59 -28.74
C ALA A 699 19.09 -44.68 -30.24
N HIS A 700 18.07 -44.88 -31.07
CA HIS A 700 18.23 -44.94 -32.52
C HIS A 700 18.78 -43.63 -33.11
N HIS A 701 18.31 -42.48 -32.62
CA HIS A 701 18.83 -41.18 -33.00
C HIS A 701 20.31 -41.01 -32.62
N ARG A 702 20.68 -41.37 -31.38
CA ARG A 702 22.06 -41.26 -30.87
C ARG A 702 23.01 -42.21 -31.60
N VAL A 703 22.59 -43.45 -31.94
CA VAL A 703 23.39 -44.36 -32.79
C VAL A 703 23.61 -43.79 -34.19
N ARG A 704 22.58 -43.21 -34.83
CA ARG A 704 22.74 -42.55 -36.13
C ARG A 704 23.68 -41.36 -36.08
N SER A 705 23.59 -40.56 -35.02
CA SER A 705 24.53 -39.46 -34.79
C SER A 705 25.95 -39.98 -34.61
N ALA A 706 26.17 -41.08 -33.88
CA ALA A 706 27.48 -41.72 -33.77
C ALA A 706 28.05 -42.14 -35.13
N MET A 707 27.23 -42.78 -35.98
CA MET A 707 27.66 -43.25 -37.30
C MET A 707 28.16 -42.12 -38.21
N ARG A 708 27.53 -40.93 -38.18
CA ARG A 708 27.99 -39.76 -38.95
C ARG A 708 29.42 -39.35 -38.60
N TYR A 709 29.79 -39.47 -37.32
CA TYR A 709 31.14 -39.13 -36.86
C TYR A 709 32.13 -40.29 -37.02
N LEU A 710 31.66 -41.51 -37.27
CA LEU A 710 32.50 -42.68 -37.53
C LEU A 710 32.96 -42.76 -38.99
N GLU A 711 32.26 -42.13 -39.93
CA GLU A 711 32.64 -42.08 -41.36
C GLU A 711 34.05 -41.51 -41.58
N GLU A 712 34.56 -40.69 -40.65
CA GLU A 712 35.87 -40.04 -40.70
C GLU A 712 36.94 -40.69 -39.78
N VAL A 713 36.65 -41.81 -39.12
CA VAL A 713 37.51 -42.37 -38.05
C VAL A 713 37.75 -43.88 -38.23
N ASP A 714 39.00 -44.29 -38.43
CA ASP A 714 39.37 -45.70 -38.62
C ASP A 714 39.38 -46.51 -37.30
N THR A 715 38.19 -46.83 -36.78
CA THR A 715 38.00 -47.61 -35.55
C THR A 715 36.97 -48.73 -35.74
N VAL A 716 37.46 -49.89 -36.21
CA VAL A 716 36.66 -51.10 -36.49
C VAL A 716 35.73 -51.49 -35.33
N LYS A 717 36.21 -51.41 -34.08
CA LYS A 717 35.41 -51.78 -32.89
C LYS A 717 34.20 -50.86 -32.64
N LEU A 718 34.32 -49.57 -32.95
CA LEU A 718 33.21 -48.63 -32.77
C LEU A 718 32.16 -48.79 -33.87
N HIS A 719 32.59 -49.13 -35.08
CA HIS A 719 31.70 -49.48 -36.20
C HIS A 719 30.87 -50.74 -35.89
N GLU A 720 31.51 -51.80 -35.37
CA GLU A 720 30.82 -53.02 -34.95
C GLU A 720 29.84 -52.77 -33.80
N ARG A 721 30.24 -51.95 -32.80
CA ARG A 721 29.36 -51.55 -31.70
C ARG A 721 28.14 -50.76 -32.21
N ALA A 722 28.34 -49.79 -33.11
CA ALA A 722 27.26 -49.02 -33.70
C ALA A 722 26.27 -49.91 -34.49
N ALA A 723 26.78 -50.82 -35.32
CA ALA A 723 25.95 -51.76 -36.08
C ALA A 723 25.12 -52.67 -35.17
N THR A 724 25.74 -53.24 -34.13
CA THR A 724 25.06 -54.10 -33.15
C THR A 724 23.96 -53.35 -32.39
N MET A 725 24.19 -52.09 -32.03
CA MET A 725 23.20 -51.27 -31.33
C MET A 725 22.08 -50.81 -32.25
N LEU A 726 22.37 -50.56 -33.52
CA LEU A 726 21.37 -50.25 -34.53
C LEU A 726 20.39 -51.41 -34.70
N GLU A 727 20.90 -52.64 -34.79
CA GLU A 727 20.07 -53.85 -34.84
C GLU A 727 19.16 -53.97 -33.62
N LYS A 728 19.70 -53.74 -32.41
CA LYS A 728 18.92 -53.73 -31.15
C LYS A 728 17.82 -52.66 -31.15
N CYS A 729 18.09 -51.47 -31.69
CA CYS A 729 17.09 -50.40 -31.81
C CYS A 729 15.98 -50.77 -32.80
N THR A 730 16.30 -51.52 -33.86
CA THR A 730 15.33 -51.94 -34.88
C THR A 730 14.55 -53.22 -34.54
N ALA A 731 15.06 -54.03 -33.60
CA ALA A 731 14.45 -55.28 -33.15
C ALA A 731 13.50 -55.13 -31.95
N ALA A 732 13.44 -53.95 -31.32
CA ALA A 732 12.52 -53.68 -30.23
C ALA A 732 11.07 -53.55 -30.76
N PRO A 733 10.09 -54.29 -30.21
CA PRO A 733 8.72 -54.23 -30.70
C PRO A 733 8.13 -52.83 -30.46
N THR A 734 7.56 -52.24 -31.50
CA THR A 734 6.64 -51.10 -31.38
C THR A 734 5.45 -51.54 -30.52
N VAL A 735 5.39 -51.05 -29.28
CA VAL A 735 4.22 -51.12 -28.40
C VAL A 735 3.78 -49.71 -28.07
#